data_AF-A0A2V5VPM6-F1
#
_entry.id   AF-A0A2V5VPM6-F1
#
_cell.length_a   1.000
_cell.length_b   1.000
_cell.length_c   1.000
_cell.angle_alpha   90.00
_cell.angle_beta   90.00
_cell.angle_gamma   90.00
#
_symmetry.space_group_name_H-M   'P 1'
#
loop_
_entity.id
_entity.type
_entity.pdbx_description
1 polymer ?
#
loop_
_entity_poly.entity_id
_entity_poly.type
_entity_poly.pdbx_seq_one_letter_code
_entity_poly.pdbx_strand_id
1 'polypeptide(L)'
;MRFPIANHIPGREEDWFFHELTPYFPRQLRARVKKSIASTTFLATTTLLLRSIVATAAPVEGDPAGIEFFEKKIRPLFVEHCYKCHSKDAEKVKGGLLLETRDEILKGGDTGPAIVAGDPEKSLLIKAVRYTDEDLQMPPRKSGGKLSEEQIADLEAWVKMGAPDPRTSEAAVQKGPPLSDPEKVRHHWAFKPIRHPAPPAVNNKRWVKNPIDAFVMAKLESKGMLPSRQADKRTLIRRATHDLTGLPPTLQEVEDFLADNSPEAFTRVADRLLSSPRYGERWGRHWLDVARYADTKGYVFEEERRYAYAYTYRDYVIRAFNEDLPFNRFIIEQLAADQLDLGDDKRPLAAMGFLTLGRRFLNNQPDIIDDRIDVVSRGLMGLTVTCARCHDHKYDPIPTQDYYSLYGVFASCNEPADKPLLGSASLPKAYNEYVTERKKREEELKDFRAAKEQEALSQLRQRTGDYLLAAFEARRLNENSKSEALARERKLDPGVVHRWVSKLDEWRKQHHPLFAPWFAFAALPEKDFTERAKELAPKVAANQAADQVAERYGNLFAAVDKRWQEHLDEQRKKSEGSDKVEALAALPDANQEALRQILYAENSPANPPSGEIHRLFDVPTSQKLRALQRKLEELDATHPGAPPKAMVLEDNSSPYNPHVFVRGNPNNPGPEVPREFLAVVAGANRKPFQKGSGRLELAQAIASRDNALTARVIVNRVWLHHFGAGLVRTPSDFGLRSDAPTHPELLDYLASYFIDEGWSLKKLHRLIVLSNTYQQNSDGETHYAQIDPDNRLLWKMSRQRLDFEELRDSLLAISGKLDLTEGGHAVDIVGEPSSTRRAVYGFVERQNLPAMFRTFDFASPDTTSPQRFSTTVPQQALFLMNSPFVIQQAKNLAGREEIKSRSLPEDRIRRLYEVAYQREPDHDELKLALRFVEAEARVPTEPPDTPVWQYGYGEFDEAAKRVKEFHPLSHFTGSAWQGGEKLPDGQIGWVLLNATGGHPGNDPRHAAIRRWTAPQEAKLAINGTLKHENEAGDGVRGRIVSSRVGVVGEWTVHHAKELTAVEPVEVKPGDTIDFVVDCRSGPDSDSFSWAPKIQLVRPYPDNSEALDKTWDAKDGFGGPRETPKPLDAWEKFAQVLLLSNELMFVD
;
A
#
# COMPACT_ATOMS: atom_id res chain seq x y z
N MET A 1 -6.42 -36.94 7.10
CA MET A 1 -7.16 -37.06 8.37
C MET A 1 -8.62 -36.70 8.14
N ARG A 2 -9.56 -37.41 8.76
CA ARG A 2 -10.97 -36.98 8.92
C ARG A 2 -11.14 -36.43 10.34
N PHE A 3 -11.96 -35.40 10.51
CA PHE A 3 -12.51 -34.99 11.81
C PHE A 3 -14.05 -34.92 11.71
N PRO A 4 -14.79 -35.19 12.80
CA PRO A 4 -16.25 -35.37 12.74
C PRO A 4 -17.03 -34.04 12.79
N ILE A 5 -18.29 -34.09 12.38
CA ILE A 5 -19.25 -32.98 12.38
C ILE A 5 -20.27 -33.20 13.51
N ALA A 6 -20.51 -32.20 14.37
CA ALA A 6 -21.61 -32.19 15.34
C ALA A 6 -22.03 -30.76 15.77
N ASN A 7 -22.78 -30.09 14.89
CA ASN A 7 -23.77 -29.00 15.12
C ASN A 7 -23.73 -28.18 16.44
N HIS A 8 -23.45 -26.87 16.30
CA HIS A 8 -24.28 -25.80 16.87
C HIS A 8 -24.37 -24.64 15.86
N ILE A 9 -25.47 -23.87 15.89
CA ILE A 9 -25.79 -22.83 14.89
C ILE A 9 -25.97 -21.47 15.58
N PRO A 10 -25.16 -20.48 15.19
CA PRO A 10 -25.67 -19.24 14.58
C PRO A 10 -24.92 -18.93 13.26
N GLY A 11 -25.31 -17.96 12.43
CA GLY A 11 -26.46 -17.06 12.53
C GLY A 11 -26.28 -15.70 11.85
N ARG A 12 -25.83 -15.68 10.58
CA ARG A 12 -25.67 -14.52 9.66
C ARG A 12 -24.98 -13.26 10.21
N GLU A 13 -23.77 -12.99 9.72
CA GLU A 13 -23.12 -11.67 9.84
C GLU A 13 -23.18 -10.92 8.51
N GLU A 14 -24.21 -10.09 8.30
CA GLU A 14 -24.27 -9.11 7.19
C GLU A 14 -24.60 -7.67 7.65
N ASP A 15 -25.09 -7.48 8.89
CA ASP A 15 -25.58 -6.18 9.39
C ASP A 15 -24.49 -5.22 9.94
N TRP A 16 -23.20 -5.56 9.84
CA TRP A 16 -22.11 -4.78 10.45
C TRP A 16 -21.65 -3.53 9.66
N PHE A 17 -22.13 -3.31 8.43
CA PHE A 17 -21.58 -2.27 7.54
C PHE A 17 -22.50 -1.07 7.24
N PHE A 18 -23.71 -1.03 7.79
CA PHE A 18 -24.72 -0.01 7.42
C PHE A 18 -25.14 0.98 8.52
N HIS A 19 -24.56 0.90 9.72
CA HIS A 19 -25.12 1.59 10.90
C HIS A 19 -24.39 2.88 11.37
N GLU A 20 -23.23 3.26 10.79
CA GLU A 20 -22.42 4.40 11.27
C GLU A 20 -22.59 5.73 10.52
N LEU A 21 -23.30 5.79 9.38
CA LEU A 21 -23.29 6.97 8.48
C LEU A 21 -24.60 7.78 8.40
N THR A 22 -25.45 7.79 9.45
CA THR A 22 -26.71 8.58 9.42
C THR A 22 -27.01 9.45 10.67
N PRO A 23 -26.23 10.50 10.95
CA PRO A 23 -26.72 11.62 11.77
C PRO A 23 -26.41 13.05 11.23
N TYR A 24 -26.46 13.30 9.91
CA TYR A 24 -26.13 14.63 9.34
C TYR A 24 -27.16 15.25 8.35
N PHE A 25 -28.46 14.92 8.46
CA PHE A 25 -29.52 15.58 7.65
C PHE A 25 -30.78 15.96 8.47
N PRO A 26 -31.45 17.11 8.20
CA PRO A 26 -32.60 17.60 8.98
C PRO A 26 -33.89 16.75 8.90
N ARG A 27 -34.77 16.94 9.90
CA ARG A 27 -35.87 16.03 10.27
C ARG A 27 -37.11 15.96 9.34
N GLN A 28 -37.32 16.90 8.41
CA GLN A 28 -38.66 17.17 7.86
C GLN A 28 -39.23 16.18 6.81
N LEU A 29 -38.49 15.15 6.37
CA LEU A 29 -38.88 14.30 5.23
C LEU A 29 -39.19 12.82 5.56
N ARG A 30 -39.23 12.42 6.85
CA ARG A 30 -39.38 11.00 7.26
C ARG A 30 -40.80 10.55 7.65
N ALA A 31 -41.84 11.37 7.49
CA ALA A 31 -43.17 11.08 8.04
C ALA A 31 -44.33 11.15 7.03
N ARG A 32 -44.51 10.13 6.18
CA ARG A 32 -45.85 9.68 5.69
C ARG A 32 -45.86 8.31 4.99
N VAL A 33 -46.77 7.45 5.47
CA VAL A 33 -47.42 6.29 4.81
C VAL A 33 -46.56 5.07 4.40
N LYS A 34 -46.78 3.96 5.11
CA LYS A 34 -46.83 2.60 4.53
C LYS A 34 -47.96 1.80 5.21
N LYS A 35 -48.81 1.14 4.39
CA LYS A 35 -49.95 0.24 4.72
C LYS A 35 -51.22 0.94 5.26
N SER A 36 -52.47 0.55 4.92
CA SER A 36 -53.08 -0.31 3.86
C SER A 36 -54.60 0.09 3.76
N ILE A 37 -55.67 -0.58 3.27
CA ILE A 37 -56.08 -1.97 2.89
C ILE A 37 -57.19 -1.92 1.78
N ALA A 38 -57.23 -2.93 0.89
CA ALA A 38 -58.33 -3.44 0.03
C ALA A 38 -59.13 -2.57 -0.98
N SER A 39 -58.94 -2.93 -2.25
CA SER A 39 -59.90 -3.28 -3.32
C SER A 39 -61.44 -3.10 -3.17
N THR A 40 -62.06 -2.50 -4.20
CA THR A 40 -63.30 -2.99 -4.86
C THR A 40 -63.24 -2.71 -6.37
N THR A 41 -63.93 -3.48 -7.20
CA THR A 41 -63.87 -3.46 -8.69
C THR A 41 -65.23 -3.09 -9.30
N PHE A 42 -65.29 -2.32 -10.40
CA PHE A 42 -66.13 -2.66 -11.58
C PHE A 42 -65.85 -1.85 -12.87
N LEU A 43 -66.36 -2.40 -13.98
CA LEU A 43 -66.31 -2.01 -15.40
C LEU A 43 -67.21 -0.79 -15.77
N ALA A 44 -67.17 -0.15 -16.95
CA ALA A 44 -66.27 -0.18 -18.13
C ALA A 44 -66.62 0.94 -19.15
N THR A 45 -65.75 1.15 -20.16
CA THR A 45 -66.01 1.74 -21.51
C THR A 45 -66.46 3.23 -21.57
N THR A 46 -66.06 4.06 -22.55
CA THR A 46 -65.58 3.79 -23.93
C THR A 46 -64.45 4.76 -24.36
N THR A 47 -63.73 4.39 -25.42
CA THR A 47 -62.77 5.20 -26.21
C THR A 47 -63.40 6.50 -26.80
N LEU A 48 -62.67 7.50 -27.31
CA LEU A 48 -61.36 7.51 -27.98
C LEU A 48 -60.64 8.89 -27.95
N LEU A 49 -59.32 8.91 -28.18
CA LEU A 49 -58.48 10.03 -28.67
C LEU A 49 -58.35 11.33 -27.84
N LEU A 50 -57.24 11.42 -27.11
CA LEU A 50 -56.44 12.66 -27.02
C LEU A 50 -54.95 12.28 -27.03
N ARG A 51 -54.13 13.01 -27.81
CA ARG A 51 -52.70 12.71 -27.98
C ARG A 51 -51.89 13.27 -26.82
N SER A 52 -51.29 12.39 -26.03
CA SER A 52 -50.14 12.70 -25.17
C SER A 52 -48.94 11.91 -25.65
N ILE A 53 -47.85 12.59 -25.99
CA ILE A 53 -46.62 11.95 -26.48
C ILE A 53 -45.89 11.34 -25.27
N VAL A 54 -45.98 10.02 -25.12
CA VAL A 54 -45.08 9.27 -24.23
C VAL A 54 -43.76 9.12 -24.97
N ALA A 55 -42.72 9.78 -24.47
CA ALA A 55 -41.36 9.54 -24.94
C ALA A 55 -40.94 8.12 -24.52
N THR A 56 -40.81 7.21 -25.48
CA THR A 56 -40.21 5.89 -25.24
C THR A 56 -38.73 6.09 -24.92
N ALA A 57 -38.34 5.79 -23.68
CA ALA A 57 -36.92 5.70 -23.33
C ALA A 57 -36.25 4.63 -24.21
N ALA A 58 -35.21 5.04 -24.94
CA ALA A 58 -34.42 4.11 -25.75
C ALA A 58 -33.59 3.19 -24.85
N PRO A 59 -33.23 1.97 -25.31
CA PRO A 59 -32.27 1.13 -24.60
C PRO A 59 -30.92 1.85 -24.46
N VAL A 60 -30.34 1.80 -23.27
CA VAL A 60 -29.05 2.43 -22.96
C VAL A 60 -27.91 1.61 -23.58
N GLU A 61 -27.08 2.26 -24.39
CA GLU A 61 -25.77 1.72 -24.79
C GLU A 61 -24.87 1.60 -23.56
N GLY A 62 -24.09 0.51 -23.48
CA GLY A 62 -23.62 -0.06 -22.21
C GLY A 62 -22.93 0.91 -21.24
N ASP A 63 -23.50 1.02 -20.04
CA ASP A 63 -22.87 1.66 -18.87
C ASP A 63 -21.44 1.11 -18.65
N PRO A 64 -20.39 1.96 -18.65
CA PRO A 64 -19.03 1.54 -18.42
C PRO A 64 -18.83 0.73 -17.13
N ALA A 65 -19.54 1.04 -16.05
CA ALA A 65 -19.44 0.30 -14.79
C ALA A 65 -20.03 -1.10 -14.91
N GLY A 66 -21.20 -1.24 -15.56
CA GLY A 66 -21.78 -2.53 -15.91
C GLY A 66 -20.90 -3.37 -16.85
N ILE A 67 -20.23 -2.75 -17.82
CA ILE A 67 -19.28 -3.44 -18.71
C ILE A 67 -18.02 -3.88 -17.94
N GLU A 68 -17.50 -3.05 -17.04
CA GLU A 68 -16.38 -3.42 -16.16
C GLU A 68 -16.75 -4.57 -15.20
N PHE A 69 -17.97 -4.54 -14.63
CA PHE A 69 -18.50 -5.63 -13.80
C PHE A 69 -18.61 -6.94 -14.60
N PHE A 70 -19.09 -6.87 -15.84
CA PHE A 70 -19.12 -8.03 -16.74
C PHE A 70 -17.71 -8.59 -17.01
N GLU A 71 -16.75 -7.74 -17.38
CA GLU A 71 -15.37 -8.17 -17.68
C GLU A 71 -14.65 -8.75 -16.45
N LYS A 72 -14.90 -8.21 -15.24
CA LYS A 72 -14.24 -8.64 -13.99
C LYS A 72 -14.90 -9.82 -13.27
N LYS A 73 -16.24 -9.89 -13.24
CA LYS A 73 -16.98 -10.94 -12.51
C LYS A 73 -17.58 -12.00 -13.42
N ILE A 74 -18.19 -11.64 -14.55
CA ILE A 74 -19.06 -12.54 -15.31
C ILE A 74 -18.32 -13.32 -16.41
N ARG A 75 -17.47 -12.65 -17.21
CA ARG A 75 -16.68 -13.34 -18.24
C ARG A 75 -15.81 -14.47 -17.66
N PRO A 76 -15.13 -14.33 -16.51
CA PRO A 76 -14.38 -15.43 -15.91
C PRO A 76 -15.27 -16.65 -15.61
N LEU A 77 -16.44 -16.46 -15.01
CA LEU A 77 -17.37 -17.56 -14.68
C LEU A 77 -17.86 -18.29 -15.93
N PHE A 78 -18.18 -17.57 -17.00
CA PHE A 78 -18.55 -18.18 -18.28
C PHE A 78 -17.41 -19.01 -18.88
N VAL A 79 -16.18 -18.47 -18.85
CA VAL A 79 -14.98 -19.13 -19.39
C VAL A 79 -14.59 -20.37 -18.57
N GLU A 80 -14.71 -20.32 -17.25
CA GLU A 80 -14.32 -21.40 -16.34
C GLU A 80 -15.37 -22.51 -16.28
N HIS A 81 -16.65 -22.15 -16.14
CA HIS A 81 -17.70 -23.09 -15.76
C HIS A 81 -18.71 -23.41 -16.87
N CYS A 82 -18.88 -22.56 -17.88
CA CYS A 82 -19.98 -22.69 -18.86
C CYS A 82 -19.50 -23.09 -20.27
N TYR A 83 -18.37 -22.55 -20.74
CA TYR A 83 -17.95 -22.67 -22.15
C TYR A 83 -17.63 -24.08 -22.62
N LYS A 84 -17.25 -24.99 -21.71
CA LYS A 84 -17.10 -26.41 -22.03
C LYS A 84 -18.36 -27.06 -22.65
N CYS A 85 -19.54 -26.45 -22.46
CA CYS A 85 -20.84 -26.91 -22.97
C CYS A 85 -21.59 -25.87 -23.81
N HIS A 86 -21.16 -24.59 -23.80
CA HIS A 86 -21.96 -23.45 -24.28
C HIS A 86 -21.14 -22.38 -25.04
N SER A 87 -20.13 -22.82 -25.80
CA SER A 87 -19.40 -22.03 -26.80
C SER A 87 -19.40 -22.75 -28.15
N LYS A 88 -19.09 -22.06 -29.25
CA LYS A 88 -18.99 -22.68 -30.59
C LYS A 88 -17.89 -23.74 -30.67
N ASP A 89 -16.82 -23.57 -29.89
CA ASP A 89 -15.69 -24.50 -29.78
C ASP A 89 -15.96 -25.69 -28.82
N ALA A 90 -17.16 -25.80 -28.24
CA ALA A 90 -17.51 -26.90 -27.34
C ALA A 90 -17.70 -28.21 -28.12
N GLU A 91 -16.98 -29.27 -27.72
CA GLU A 91 -17.04 -30.64 -28.28
C GLU A 91 -18.49 -31.14 -28.48
N LYS A 92 -19.41 -30.74 -27.60
CA LYS A 92 -20.85 -30.86 -27.83
C LYS A 92 -21.64 -29.76 -27.11
N VAL A 93 -22.02 -28.73 -27.86
CA VAL A 93 -22.99 -27.69 -27.45
C VAL A 93 -24.23 -28.32 -26.81
N LYS A 94 -24.72 -27.74 -25.71
CA LYS A 94 -25.87 -28.26 -24.94
C LYS A 94 -27.08 -27.34 -25.02
N GLY A 95 -28.25 -27.93 -25.31
CA GLY A 95 -29.54 -27.25 -25.30
C GLY A 95 -29.60 -26.03 -26.23
N GLY A 96 -28.93 -26.07 -27.38
CA GLY A 96 -28.84 -24.97 -28.35
C GLY A 96 -28.15 -23.68 -27.85
N LEU A 97 -27.76 -23.62 -26.57
CA LEU A 97 -27.36 -22.39 -25.89
C LEU A 97 -25.88 -22.07 -26.09
N LEU A 98 -25.61 -20.84 -26.56
CA LEU A 98 -24.30 -20.23 -26.66
C LEU A 98 -24.23 -19.00 -25.75
N LEU A 99 -23.09 -18.82 -25.07
CA LEU A 99 -22.87 -17.77 -24.06
C LEU A 99 -21.70 -16.82 -24.43
N GLU A 100 -21.34 -16.79 -25.71
CA GLU A 100 -20.20 -16.03 -26.26
C GLU A 100 -20.53 -14.58 -26.60
N THR A 101 -21.78 -14.31 -27.00
CA THR A 101 -22.30 -12.97 -27.27
C THR A 101 -23.57 -12.68 -26.49
N ARG A 102 -23.79 -11.40 -26.17
CA ARG A 102 -25.01 -10.87 -25.56
C ARG A 102 -26.26 -11.29 -26.33
N ASP A 103 -26.20 -11.27 -27.66
CA ASP A 103 -27.35 -11.56 -28.51
C ASP A 103 -27.68 -13.07 -28.50
N GLU A 104 -26.67 -13.94 -28.44
CA GLU A 104 -26.86 -15.39 -28.24
C GLU A 104 -27.42 -15.71 -26.84
N ILE A 105 -26.98 -14.96 -25.82
CA ILE A 105 -27.50 -15.07 -24.45
C ILE A 105 -28.97 -14.63 -24.36
N LEU A 106 -29.33 -13.50 -24.99
CA LEU A 106 -30.70 -12.96 -25.02
C LEU A 106 -31.63 -13.78 -25.92
N LYS A 107 -31.12 -14.34 -27.02
CA LYS A 107 -31.83 -15.34 -27.85
C LYS A 107 -32.05 -16.64 -27.08
N GLY A 108 -31.05 -17.08 -26.32
CA GLY A 108 -31.06 -18.31 -25.55
C GLY A 108 -30.94 -19.58 -26.39
N GLY A 109 -31.37 -20.69 -25.80
CA GLY A 109 -31.27 -22.04 -26.35
C GLY A 109 -32.60 -22.66 -26.75
N ASP A 110 -32.62 -24.00 -26.85
CA ASP A 110 -33.79 -24.81 -27.25
C ASP A 110 -35.00 -24.61 -26.31
N THR A 111 -34.75 -24.15 -25.08
CA THR A 111 -35.77 -23.86 -24.04
C THR A 111 -36.14 -22.37 -23.93
N GLY A 112 -35.58 -21.50 -24.78
CA GLY A 112 -35.85 -20.06 -24.80
C GLY A 112 -34.71 -19.20 -24.22
N PRO A 113 -34.95 -17.87 -24.04
CA PRO A 113 -33.97 -16.89 -23.58
C PRO A 113 -33.23 -17.30 -22.30
N ALA A 114 -31.90 -17.27 -22.32
CA ALA A 114 -31.12 -17.59 -21.12
C ALA A 114 -31.25 -16.47 -20.07
N ILE A 115 -31.43 -15.22 -20.51
CA ILE A 115 -31.56 -14.05 -19.65
C ILE A 115 -32.73 -13.16 -20.11
N VAL A 116 -33.49 -12.69 -19.13
CA VAL A 116 -34.41 -11.56 -19.26
C VAL A 116 -33.75 -10.37 -18.58
N ALA A 117 -33.31 -9.38 -19.37
CA ALA A 117 -32.57 -8.23 -18.85
C ALA A 117 -33.38 -7.47 -17.79
N GLY A 118 -32.79 -7.25 -16.60
CA GLY A 118 -33.43 -6.65 -15.44
C GLY A 118 -34.22 -7.62 -14.55
N ASP A 119 -34.42 -8.88 -14.96
CA ASP A 119 -35.29 -9.84 -14.26
C ASP A 119 -34.60 -11.23 -14.08
N PRO A 120 -33.86 -11.42 -12.96
CA PRO A 120 -33.22 -12.69 -12.65
C PRO A 120 -34.21 -13.84 -12.42
N GLU A 121 -35.39 -13.56 -11.87
CA GLU A 121 -36.38 -14.58 -11.53
C GLU A 121 -37.03 -15.20 -12.78
N LYS A 122 -37.06 -14.45 -13.90
CA LYS A 122 -37.45 -14.97 -15.23
C LYS A 122 -36.28 -15.48 -16.08
N SER A 123 -35.04 -15.39 -15.60
CA SER A 123 -33.85 -15.76 -16.37
C SER A 123 -33.48 -17.23 -16.20
N LEU A 124 -33.58 -18.03 -17.27
CA LEU A 124 -33.31 -19.47 -17.24
C LEU A 124 -31.88 -19.81 -16.77
N LEU A 125 -30.89 -18.96 -17.10
CA LEU A 125 -29.50 -19.09 -16.63
C LEU A 125 -29.42 -19.03 -15.10
N ILE A 126 -30.15 -18.09 -14.48
CA ILE A 126 -30.18 -17.92 -13.01
C ILE A 126 -30.86 -19.11 -12.35
N LYS A 127 -31.97 -19.60 -12.92
CA LYS A 127 -32.64 -20.84 -12.46
C LYS A 127 -31.67 -22.04 -12.51
N ALA A 128 -30.93 -22.18 -13.61
CA ALA A 128 -29.99 -23.27 -13.85
C ALA A 128 -28.80 -23.30 -12.88
N VAL A 129 -28.22 -22.14 -12.53
CA VAL A 129 -27.10 -22.06 -11.57
C VAL A 129 -27.55 -22.08 -10.11
N ARG A 130 -28.76 -21.59 -9.80
CA ARG A 130 -29.36 -21.72 -8.45
C ARG A 130 -29.71 -23.17 -8.09
N TYR A 131 -29.87 -24.06 -9.08
CA TYR A 131 -30.39 -25.43 -8.92
C TYR A 131 -31.84 -25.46 -8.38
N THR A 132 -32.67 -24.46 -8.73
CA THR A 132 -34.09 -24.39 -8.34
C THR A 132 -35.03 -25.16 -9.30
N ASP A 133 -34.46 -26.06 -10.08
CA ASP A 133 -35.10 -26.97 -11.01
C ASP A 133 -34.34 -28.31 -10.92
N GLU A 134 -35.02 -29.44 -11.01
CA GLU A 134 -34.37 -30.76 -10.97
C GLU A 134 -33.90 -31.22 -12.36
N ASP A 135 -34.58 -30.80 -13.42
CA ASP A 135 -34.24 -31.12 -14.81
C ASP A 135 -33.27 -30.10 -15.44
N LEU A 136 -33.13 -28.91 -14.85
CA LEU A 136 -32.26 -27.83 -15.33
C LEU A 136 -31.21 -27.44 -14.26
N GLN A 137 -30.11 -28.18 -14.20
CA GLN A 137 -28.99 -27.96 -13.26
C GLN A 137 -27.64 -27.83 -13.98
N MET A 138 -27.03 -26.65 -13.94
CA MET A 138 -25.76 -26.34 -14.63
C MET A 138 -24.85 -25.45 -13.74
N PRO A 139 -23.52 -25.65 -13.71
CA PRO A 139 -22.74 -26.71 -14.37
C PRO A 139 -22.92 -28.08 -13.69
N PRO A 140 -23.17 -29.17 -14.43
CA PRO A 140 -23.51 -30.46 -13.83
C PRO A 140 -22.34 -31.01 -12.97
N ARG A 141 -22.65 -31.82 -11.94
CA ARG A 141 -21.66 -32.33 -10.95
C ARG A 141 -20.37 -32.93 -11.55
N LYS A 142 -20.44 -33.49 -12.76
CA LYS A 142 -19.30 -34.05 -13.52
C LYS A 142 -18.45 -33.00 -14.27
N SER A 143 -18.68 -31.71 -14.06
CA SER A 143 -18.07 -30.61 -14.83
C SER A 143 -17.92 -29.32 -13.99
N GLY A 144 -17.90 -29.44 -12.66
CA GLY A 144 -17.80 -28.32 -11.71
C GLY A 144 -18.76 -28.50 -10.54
N GLY A 145 -20.03 -28.78 -10.83
CA GLY A 145 -21.11 -28.71 -9.84
C GLY A 145 -21.68 -27.31 -9.70
N LYS A 146 -22.61 -27.13 -8.75
CA LYS A 146 -23.25 -25.84 -8.47
C LYS A 146 -22.17 -24.79 -8.15
N LEU A 147 -22.31 -23.59 -8.74
CA LEU A 147 -21.49 -22.42 -8.44
C LEU A 147 -21.63 -22.02 -6.96
N SER A 148 -20.67 -21.25 -6.44
CA SER A 148 -20.78 -20.66 -5.10
C SER A 148 -21.90 -19.62 -5.05
N GLU A 149 -22.47 -19.37 -3.86
CA GLU A 149 -23.54 -18.38 -3.72
C GLU A 149 -23.06 -16.94 -4.08
N GLU A 150 -21.76 -16.62 -3.93
CA GLU A 150 -21.19 -15.34 -4.42
C GLU A 150 -21.21 -15.28 -5.96
N GLN A 151 -20.78 -16.35 -6.64
CA GLN A 151 -20.79 -16.42 -8.12
C GLN A 151 -22.21 -16.33 -8.68
N ILE A 152 -23.20 -16.84 -7.95
CA ILE A 152 -24.63 -16.73 -8.28
C ILE A 152 -25.12 -15.30 -8.03
N ALA A 153 -24.72 -14.68 -6.91
CA ALA A 153 -25.06 -13.29 -6.61
C ALA A 153 -24.46 -12.31 -7.64
N ASP A 154 -23.24 -12.53 -8.13
CA ASP A 154 -22.65 -11.76 -9.24
C ASP A 154 -23.49 -11.89 -10.52
N LEU A 155 -23.84 -13.12 -10.93
CA LEU A 155 -24.69 -13.38 -12.09
C LEU A 155 -26.06 -12.70 -11.96
N GLU A 156 -26.67 -12.76 -10.78
CA GLU A 156 -27.92 -12.05 -10.50
C GLU A 156 -27.78 -10.53 -10.55
N ALA A 157 -26.70 -9.97 -9.98
CA ALA A 157 -26.44 -8.54 -9.98
C ALA A 157 -26.27 -8.02 -11.41
N TRP A 158 -25.50 -8.73 -12.23
CA TRP A 158 -25.34 -8.42 -13.66
C TRP A 158 -26.67 -8.51 -14.44
N VAL A 159 -27.53 -9.50 -14.16
CA VAL A 159 -28.87 -9.54 -14.77
C VAL A 159 -29.73 -8.36 -14.30
N LYS A 160 -29.70 -7.98 -13.00
CA LYS A 160 -30.38 -6.79 -12.45
C LYS A 160 -29.91 -5.49 -13.13
N MET A 161 -28.63 -5.40 -13.52
CA MET A 161 -28.05 -4.29 -14.30
C MET A 161 -28.50 -4.26 -15.78
N GLY A 162 -29.35 -5.19 -16.23
CA GLY A 162 -29.78 -5.29 -17.63
C GLY A 162 -28.87 -6.13 -18.53
N ALA A 163 -28.07 -7.02 -17.94
CA ALA A 163 -27.03 -7.82 -18.60
C ALA A 163 -26.16 -6.99 -19.57
N PRO A 164 -25.43 -5.97 -19.06
CA PRO A 164 -24.45 -5.21 -19.84
C PRO A 164 -23.32 -6.15 -20.28
N ASP A 165 -23.12 -6.28 -21.59
CA ASP A 165 -22.16 -7.21 -22.18
C ASP A 165 -21.63 -6.58 -23.49
N PRO A 166 -20.31 -6.37 -23.65
CA PRO A 166 -19.73 -5.68 -24.80
C PRO A 166 -19.71 -6.53 -26.09
N ARG A 167 -20.24 -7.75 -26.08
CA ARG A 167 -20.07 -8.75 -27.14
C ARG A 167 -21.37 -8.92 -27.93
N THR A 168 -21.70 -8.01 -28.84
CA THR A 168 -22.84 -8.18 -29.75
C THR A 168 -22.50 -9.15 -30.90
N SER A 169 -23.50 -9.56 -31.69
CA SER A 169 -23.32 -10.32 -32.93
C SER A 169 -22.42 -9.57 -33.91
N GLU A 170 -22.59 -8.24 -34.01
CA GLU A 170 -21.76 -7.39 -34.86
C GLU A 170 -20.31 -7.33 -34.34
N ALA A 171 -20.11 -7.29 -33.01
CA ALA A 171 -18.80 -7.41 -32.38
C ALA A 171 -18.17 -8.82 -32.48
N ALA A 172 -18.94 -9.85 -32.86
CA ALA A 172 -18.45 -11.20 -33.11
C ALA A 172 -18.25 -11.54 -34.60
N VAL A 173 -18.98 -10.87 -35.50
CA VAL A 173 -18.66 -10.81 -36.94
C VAL A 173 -17.42 -9.95 -37.16
N GLN A 174 -17.18 -8.95 -36.30
CA GLN A 174 -15.84 -8.42 -36.08
C GLN A 174 -14.96 -9.49 -35.40
N LYS A 175 -14.29 -10.30 -36.22
CA LYS A 175 -12.83 -10.31 -36.11
C LYS A 175 -12.42 -8.85 -36.06
N GLY A 176 -11.87 -8.39 -34.93
CA GLY A 176 -11.47 -6.99 -34.78
C GLY A 176 -10.59 -6.57 -35.96
N PRO A 177 -10.64 -5.28 -36.39
CA PRO A 177 -9.69 -4.78 -37.37
C PRO A 177 -8.29 -5.18 -36.91
N PRO A 178 -7.50 -5.87 -37.75
CA PRO A 178 -6.54 -6.88 -37.31
C PRO A 178 -5.72 -6.41 -36.11
N LEU A 179 -5.63 -7.23 -35.07
CA LEU A 179 -4.83 -6.91 -33.89
C LEU A 179 -3.37 -6.82 -34.36
N SER A 180 -2.82 -5.61 -34.31
CA SER A 180 -1.84 -5.09 -35.28
C SER A 180 -2.37 -5.02 -36.73
N ASP A 181 -2.92 -3.86 -37.09
CA ASP A 181 -3.04 -3.40 -38.47
C ASP A 181 -1.71 -2.70 -38.76
N PRO A 182 -0.77 -3.31 -39.52
CA PRO A 182 0.59 -2.79 -39.62
C PRO A 182 0.63 -1.41 -40.26
N GLU A 183 -0.36 -1.06 -41.10
CA GLU A 183 -0.48 0.26 -41.68
C GLU A 183 -0.93 1.29 -40.64
N LYS A 184 -1.89 0.97 -39.76
CA LYS A 184 -2.21 1.87 -38.63
C LYS A 184 -1.02 2.08 -37.71
N VAL A 185 -0.23 1.05 -37.42
CA VAL A 185 0.99 1.17 -36.61
C VAL A 185 2.00 2.10 -37.28
N ARG A 186 2.31 1.87 -38.57
CA ARG A 186 3.20 2.72 -39.39
C ARG A 186 2.71 4.17 -39.51
N HIS A 187 1.40 4.38 -39.53
CA HIS A 187 0.78 5.70 -39.68
C HIS A 187 0.45 6.40 -38.35
N HIS A 188 0.53 5.72 -37.19
CA HIS A 188 0.39 6.36 -35.88
C HIS A 188 1.55 7.33 -35.62
N TRP A 189 1.33 8.37 -34.81
CA TRP A 189 2.33 9.42 -34.59
C TRP A 189 3.48 8.92 -33.69
N ALA A 190 3.17 8.16 -32.64
CA ALA A 190 4.15 7.73 -31.62
C ALA A 190 5.21 6.75 -32.14
N PHE A 191 4.87 5.92 -33.14
CA PHE A 191 5.75 4.90 -33.70
C PHE A 191 6.54 5.35 -34.94
N LYS A 192 6.33 6.58 -35.43
CA LYS A 192 7.16 7.18 -36.49
C LYS A 192 8.48 7.66 -35.90
N PRO A 193 9.62 7.51 -36.61
CA PRO A 193 10.88 8.14 -36.24
C PRO A 193 10.71 9.63 -35.92
N ILE A 194 11.39 10.10 -34.88
CA ILE A 194 11.37 11.51 -34.46
C ILE A 194 11.96 12.37 -35.59
N ARG A 195 11.28 13.47 -35.90
CA ARG A 195 11.73 14.48 -36.87
C ARG A 195 12.27 15.71 -36.13
N HIS A 196 13.14 16.45 -36.80
CA HIS A 196 13.49 17.82 -36.41
C HIS A 196 12.80 18.81 -37.38
N PRO A 197 11.50 19.13 -37.17
CA PRO A 197 10.81 20.08 -38.03
C PRO A 197 11.38 21.50 -37.88
N ALA A 198 11.41 22.25 -38.98
CA ALA A 198 11.78 23.65 -38.94
C ALA A 198 10.68 24.48 -38.24
N PRO A 199 11.02 25.55 -37.49
CA PRO A 199 10.02 26.41 -36.88
C PRO A 199 9.11 27.06 -37.95
N PRO A 200 7.78 27.07 -37.78
CA PRO A 200 6.85 27.53 -38.80
C PRO A 200 6.94 29.06 -39.01
N ALA A 201 6.65 29.49 -40.23
CA ALA A 201 6.55 30.90 -40.55
C ALA A 201 5.23 31.48 -40.00
N VAL A 202 5.32 32.38 -39.03
CA VAL A 202 4.18 33.07 -38.40
C VAL A 202 4.15 34.57 -38.72
N ASN A 203 3.01 35.20 -38.54
CA ASN A 203 2.82 36.63 -38.76
C ASN A 203 3.37 37.46 -37.59
N ASN A 204 3.09 37.07 -36.34
CA ASN A 204 3.53 37.77 -35.14
C ASN A 204 4.99 37.43 -34.74
N LYS A 205 5.93 37.73 -35.64
CA LYS A 205 7.38 37.51 -35.47
C LYS A 205 7.99 38.28 -34.30
N ARG A 206 7.28 39.26 -33.73
CA ARG A 206 7.73 40.03 -32.55
C ARG A 206 7.50 39.30 -31.23
N TRP A 207 6.56 38.35 -31.17
CA TRP A 207 6.31 37.54 -29.98
C TRP A 207 7.14 36.25 -29.94
N VAL A 208 7.71 35.82 -31.06
CA VAL A 208 8.56 34.62 -31.12
C VAL A 208 9.95 34.94 -30.55
N LYS A 209 10.29 34.40 -29.38
CA LYS A 209 11.62 34.51 -28.75
C LYS A 209 12.46 33.26 -28.99
N ASN A 210 11.85 32.07 -28.98
CA ASN A 210 12.48 30.82 -29.37
C ASN A 210 11.54 29.92 -30.20
N PRO A 211 12.02 28.79 -30.78
CA PRO A 211 11.21 27.91 -31.62
C PRO A 211 9.88 27.41 -31.05
N ILE A 212 9.75 27.23 -29.73
CA ILE A 212 8.49 26.84 -29.07
C ILE A 212 7.39 27.84 -29.41
N ASP A 213 7.71 29.12 -29.30
CA ASP A 213 6.79 30.24 -29.55
C ASP A 213 6.29 30.25 -31.00
N ALA A 214 7.11 29.81 -31.96
CA ALA A 214 6.68 29.71 -33.36
C ALA A 214 5.62 28.61 -33.54
N PHE A 215 5.83 27.42 -32.97
CA PHE A 215 4.85 26.32 -33.07
C PHE A 215 3.52 26.64 -32.36
N VAL A 216 3.57 27.34 -31.22
CA VAL A 216 2.36 27.79 -30.49
C VAL A 216 1.66 28.91 -31.25
N MET A 217 2.39 29.96 -31.67
CA MET A 217 1.83 31.06 -32.46
C MET A 217 1.17 30.56 -33.76
N ALA A 218 1.75 29.58 -34.43
CA ALA A 218 1.15 28.99 -35.64
C ALA A 218 -0.22 28.34 -35.37
N LYS A 219 -0.43 27.75 -34.18
CA LYS A 219 -1.75 27.24 -33.76
C LYS A 219 -2.72 28.35 -33.40
N LEU A 220 -2.27 29.38 -32.67
CA LEU A 220 -3.09 30.54 -32.31
C LEU A 220 -3.55 31.33 -33.54
N GLU A 221 -2.64 31.65 -34.46
CA GLU A 221 -2.95 32.30 -35.73
C GLU A 221 -3.93 31.46 -36.57
N SER A 222 -3.82 30.12 -36.57
CA SER A 222 -4.78 29.22 -37.25
C SER A 222 -6.22 29.26 -36.70
N LYS A 223 -6.43 29.95 -35.56
CA LYS A 223 -7.73 30.16 -34.91
C LYS A 223 -8.11 31.64 -34.78
N GLY A 224 -7.29 32.56 -35.29
CA GLY A 224 -7.49 34.00 -35.09
C GLY A 224 -7.28 34.45 -33.64
N MET A 225 -6.54 33.67 -32.85
CA MET A 225 -6.25 33.94 -31.44
C MET A 225 -4.89 34.62 -31.28
N LEU A 226 -4.74 35.38 -30.20
CA LEU A 226 -3.47 35.96 -29.77
C LEU A 226 -3.04 35.32 -28.43
N PRO A 227 -1.72 35.18 -28.18
CA PRO A 227 -1.22 34.80 -26.87
C PRO A 227 -1.46 35.93 -25.86
N SER A 228 -1.53 35.57 -24.58
CA SER A 228 -1.65 36.54 -23.51
C SER A 228 -0.37 37.35 -23.31
N ARG A 229 -0.48 38.45 -22.56
CA ARG A 229 0.68 39.30 -22.24
C ARG A 229 1.71 38.53 -21.42
N GLN A 230 2.95 39.00 -21.43
CA GLN A 230 3.97 38.50 -20.51
C GLN A 230 3.53 38.76 -19.07
N ALA A 231 3.80 37.81 -18.17
CA ALA A 231 3.66 38.01 -16.74
C ALA A 231 4.68 39.04 -16.22
N ASP A 232 4.36 39.69 -15.10
CA ASP A 232 5.31 40.58 -14.44
C ASP A 232 6.49 39.80 -13.83
N LYS A 233 7.56 40.52 -13.52
CA LYS A 233 8.79 39.93 -12.96
C LYS A 233 8.57 39.13 -11.67
N ARG A 234 7.73 39.58 -10.73
CA ARG A 234 7.50 38.88 -9.46
C ARG A 234 6.81 37.55 -9.72
N THR A 235 5.77 37.56 -10.54
CA THR A 235 5.05 36.36 -10.98
C THR A 235 6.00 35.38 -11.68
N LEU A 236 6.84 35.86 -12.61
CA LEU A 236 7.82 35.02 -13.32
C LEU A 236 8.85 34.35 -12.41
N ILE A 237 9.44 35.07 -11.43
CA ILE A 237 10.42 34.44 -10.53
C ILE A 237 9.76 33.50 -9.52
N ARG A 238 8.55 33.82 -9.03
CA ARG A 238 7.79 32.91 -8.16
C ARG A 238 7.49 31.59 -8.88
N ARG A 239 6.92 31.65 -10.09
CA ARG A 239 6.65 30.48 -10.94
C ARG A 239 7.92 29.67 -11.21
N ALA A 240 8.96 30.30 -11.75
CA ALA A 240 10.20 29.59 -12.10
C ALA A 240 10.89 28.93 -10.88
N THR A 241 10.81 29.55 -9.69
CA THR A 241 11.43 28.97 -8.48
C THR A 241 10.66 27.75 -7.96
N HIS A 242 9.32 27.79 -7.97
CA HIS A 242 8.50 26.61 -7.66
C HIS A 242 8.69 25.49 -8.69
N ASP A 243 8.50 25.77 -9.99
CA ASP A 243 8.66 24.77 -11.06
C ASP A 243 10.04 24.11 -11.07
N LEU A 244 11.12 24.88 -10.82
CA LEU A 244 12.48 24.36 -10.89
C LEU A 244 13.03 23.82 -9.57
N THR A 245 12.52 24.24 -8.39
CA THR A 245 13.11 23.85 -7.09
C THR A 245 12.11 23.39 -6.01
N GLY A 246 10.82 23.58 -6.24
CA GLY A 246 9.73 23.27 -5.31
C GLY A 246 9.70 24.16 -4.07
N LEU A 247 10.25 25.36 -4.16
CA LEU A 247 10.40 26.32 -3.05
C LEU A 247 9.98 27.73 -3.52
N PRO A 248 9.54 28.61 -2.60
CA PRO A 248 9.37 30.03 -2.91
C PRO A 248 10.74 30.72 -3.05
N PRO A 249 10.86 31.79 -3.85
CA PRO A 249 12.06 32.61 -3.86
C PRO A 249 12.23 33.35 -2.53
N THR A 250 13.46 33.69 -2.17
CA THR A 250 13.76 34.64 -1.10
C THR A 250 13.46 36.07 -1.55
N LEU A 251 13.20 36.98 -0.59
CA LEU A 251 12.94 38.38 -0.89
C LEU A 251 14.08 39.03 -1.70
N GLN A 252 15.34 38.76 -1.33
CA GLN A 252 16.52 39.31 -2.03
C GLN A 252 16.56 38.88 -3.51
N GLU A 253 16.26 37.62 -3.82
CA GLU A 253 16.25 37.13 -5.21
C GLU A 253 15.15 37.80 -6.05
N VAL A 254 14.02 38.19 -5.41
CA VAL A 254 12.97 38.97 -6.06
C VAL A 254 13.40 40.42 -6.27
N GLU A 255 13.99 41.07 -5.26
CA GLU A 255 14.53 42.43 -5.35
C GLU A 255 15.61 42.56 -6.43
N ASP A 256 16.58 41.64 -6.43
CA ASP A 256 17.67 41.57 -7.42
C ASP A 256 17.11 41.44 -8.85
N PHE A 257 16.13 40.55 -9.06
CA PHE A 257 15.52 40.38 -10.38
C PHE A 257 14.64 41.56 -10.79
N LEU A 258 13.94 42.20 -9.84
CA LEU A 258 13.19 43.45 -10.08
C LEU A 258 14.12 44.58 -10.55
N ALA A 259 15.28 44.73 -9.92
CA ALA A 259 16.30 45.72 -10.29
C ALA A 259 17.00 45.43 -11.62
N ASP A 260 17.22 44.16 -11.97
CA ASP A 260 17.92 43.75 -13.20
C ASP A 260 17.09 44.01 -14.47
N ASN A 261 17.33 45.13 -15.13
CA ASN A 261 16.63 45.54 -16.35
C ASN A 261 17.34 45.12 -17.67
N SER A 262 18.28 44.18 -17.60
CA SER A 262 18.92 43.63 -18.80
C SER A 262 18.03 42.60 -19.53
N PRO A 263 18.20 42.40 -20.86
CA PRO A 263 17.45 41.39 -21.59
C PRO A 263 17.75 39.94 -21.15
N GLU A 264 18.90 39.69 -20.51
CA GLU A 264 19.29 38.39 -19.95
C GLU A 264 18.87 38.17 -18.49
N ALA A 265 18.18 39.12 -17.84
CA ALA A 265 17.83 39.04 -16.42
C ALA A 265 17.13 37.72 -16.04
N PHE A 266 16.09 37.34 -16.77
CA PHE A 266 15.35 36.09 -16.53
C PHE A 266 16.14 34.85 -16.94
N THR A 267 17.07 34.98 -17.89
CA THR A 267 18.03 33.92 -18.23
C THR A 267 18.95 33.59 -17.05
N ARG A 268 19.45 34.61 -16.34
CA ARG A 268 20.24 34.42 -15.11
C ARG A 268 19.41 33.79 -13.99
N VAL A 269 18.14 34.13 -13.85
CA VAL A 269 17.22 33.47 -12.90
C VAL A 269 17.09 31.97 -13.23
N ALA A 270 16.79 31.62 -14.48
CA ALA A 270 16.67 30.21 -14.90
C ALA A 270 17.97 29.43 -14.70
N ASP A 271 19.12 29.98 -15.12
CA ASP A 271 20.42 29.33 -15.00
C ASP A 271 20.85 29.13 -13.53
N ARG A 272 20.56 30.10 -12.66
CA ARG A 272 20.76 29.98 -11.21
C ARG A 272 19.92 28.88 -10.59
N LEU A 273 18.64 28.78 -10.97
CA LEU A 273 17.71 27.77 -10.44
C LEU A 273 18.07 26.35 -10.91
N LEU A 274 18.43 26.18 -12.19
CA LEU A 274 18.91 24.90 -12.74
C LEU A 274 20.27 24.47 -12.16
N SER A 275 21.06 25.41 -11.66
CA SER A 275 22.32 25.14 -10.95
C SER A 275 22.14 24.83 -9.46
N SER A 276 20.95 25.01 -8.90
CA SER A 276 20.66 24.75 -7.48
C SER A 276 20.52 23.26 -7.21
N PRO A 277 21.07 22.71 -6.11
CA PRO A 277 20.85 21.30 -5.73
C PRO A 277 19.39 21.01 -5.37
N ARG A 278 18.57 22.05 -5.17
CA ARG A 278 17.12 21.94 -4.97
C ARG A 278 16.37 21.48 -6.24
N TYR A 279 17.01 21.57 -7.41
CA TYR A 279 16.45 21.12 -8.70
C TYR A 279 16.24 19.60 -8.73
N GLY A 280 17.26 18.83 -8.37
CA GLY A 280 17.19 17.37 -8.31
C GLY A 280 16.19 16.87 -7.26
N GLU A 281 16.00 17.60 -6.16
CA GLU A 281 14.95 17.30 -5.18
C GLU A 281 13.53 17.48 -5.77
N ARG A 282 13.30 18.57 -6.52
CA ARG A 282 12.02 18.85 -7.18
C ARG A 282 11.70 17.84 -8.28
N TRP A 283 12.58 17.76 -9.28
CA TRP A 283 12.35 16.91 -10.45
C TRP A 283 12.53 15.43 -10.16
N GLY A 284 13.38 15.08 -9.18
CA GLY A 284 13.50 13.73 -8.67
C GLY A 284 12.20 13.25 -8.01
N ARG A 285 11.46 14.10 -7.30
CA ARG A 285 10.15 13.73 -6.73
C ARG A 285 9.13 13.35 -7.81
N HIS A 286 9.08 14.10 -8.92
CA HIS A 286 8.25 13.74 -10.07
C HIS A 286 8.67 12.40 -10.71
N TRP A 287 9.98 12.11 -10.77
CA TRP A 287 10.43 10.79 -11.23
C TRP A 287 10.08 9.65 -10.26
N LEU A 288 10.09 9.91 -8.96
CA LEU A 288 9.79 8.91 -7.92
C LEU A 288 8.30 8.51 -7.88
N ASP A 289 7.40 9.35 -8.39
CA ASP A 289 6.00 9.01 -8.67
C ASP A 289 5.92 7.94 -9.78
N VAL A 290 6.64 8.14 -10.89
CA VAL A 290 6.71 7.18 -12.03
C VAL A 290 7.40 5.88 -11.59
N ALA A 291 8.49 5.99 -10.82
CA ALA A 291 9.23 4.85 -10.29
C ALA A 291 8.49 4.08 -9.17
N ARG A 292 7.31 4.54 -8.74
CA ARG A 292 6.47 3.93 -7.69
C ARG A 292 7.19 3.74 -6.34
N TYR A 293 8.00 4.74 -5.96
CA TYR A 293 8.88 4.69 -4.80
C TYR A 293 8.13 4.52 -3.47
N ALA A 294 8.57 3.57 -2.65
CA ALA A 294 8.23 3.51 -1.23
C ALA A 294 9.43 2.99 -0.40
N ASP A 295 9.46 3.36 0.87
CA ASP A 295 10.45 2.83 1.82
C ASP A 295 10.06 1.43 2.35
N THR A 296 8.92 0.86 1.91
CA THR A 296 8.43 -0.46 2.34
C THR A 296 8.01 -1.41 1.21
N LYS A 297 8.21 -2.72 1.45
CA LYS A 297 7.93 -3.87 0.57
C LYS A 297 6.43 -4.04 0.23
N GLY A 298 5.53 -3.42 1.00
CA GLY A 298 4.10 -3.72 1.00
C GLY A 298 3.79 -4.89 1.93
N TYR A 299 2.72 -5.65 1.63
CA TYR A 299 2.36 -6.80 2.45
C TYR A 299 3.34 -7.97 2.25
N VAL A 300 4.00 -8.36 3.35
CA VAL A 300 4.91 -9.49 3.47
C VAL A 300 4.62 -10.25 4.77
N PHE A 301 4.79 -11.57 4.77
CA PHE A 301 4.62 -12.41 5.96
C PHE A 301 5.93 -12.54 6.72
N GLU A 302 5.93 -12.20 8.01
CA GLU A 302 6.99 -12.47 9.01
C GLU A 302 8.39 -11.84 8.76
N GLU A 303 8.64 -11.25 7.59
CA GLU A 303 9.81 -10.41 7.24
C GLU A 303 9.80 -9.01 7.90
N GLU A 304 10.92 -8.28 7.76
CA GLU A 304 10.92 -6.81 7.92
C GLU A 304 10.13 -6.17 6.77
N ARG A 305 9.33 -5.13 7.04
CA ARG A 305 8.55 -4.44 6.01
C ARG A 305 9.34 -3.37 5.27
N ARG A 306 10.33 -2.74 5.92
CA ARG A 306 11.18 -1.72 5.31
C ARG A 306 12.12 -2.32 4.25
N TYR A 307 12.40 -1.53 3.23
CA TYR A 307 13.55 -1.72 2.36
C TYR A 307 14.73 -0.97 2.98
N ALA A 308 15.66 -1.70 3.61
CA ALA A 308 16.73 -1.13 4.44
C ALA A 308 17.51 0.03 3.77
N TYR A 309 17.72 -0.05 2.46
CA TYR A 309 18.50 0.91 1.69
C TYR A 309 17.70 1.65 0.60
N ALA A 310 16.35 1.70 0.68
CA ALA A 310 15.50 2.36 -0.34
C ALA A 310 15.92 3.80 -0.62
N TYR A 311 16.27 4.55 0.42
CA TYR A 311 16.71 5.94 0.34
C TYR A 311 17.89 6.15 -0.63
N THR A 312 18.73 5.14 -0.85
CA THR A 312 19.87 5.25 -1.76
C THR A 312 19.45 5.44 -3.22
N TYR A 313 18.32 4.87 -3.64
CA TYR A 313 17.77 5.09 -4.98
C TYR A 313 17.15 6.48 -5.12
N ARG A 314 16.42 6.96 -4.10
CA ARG A 314 15.92 8.33 -4.05
C ARG A 314 17.06 9.34 -4.18
N ASP A 315 18.14 9.13 -3.42
CA ASP A 315 19.32 9.99 -3.42
C ASP A 315 20.13 9.86 -4.73
N TYR A 316 20.14 8.69 -5.37
CA TYR A 316 20.64 8.53 -6.73
C TYR A 316 19.86 9.36 -7.74
N VAL A 317 18.51 9.33 -7.71
CA VAL A 317 17.67 10.10 -8.64
C VAL A 317 17.88 11.61 -8.46
N ILE A 318 17.85 12.09 -7.21
CA ILE A 318 18.11 13.50 -6.86
C ILE A 318 19.49 13.92 -7.39
N ARG A 319 20.51 13.10 -7.13
CA ARG A 319 21.88 13.40 -7.55
C ARG A 319 22.03 13.37 -9.07
N ALA A 320 21.49 12.38 -9.76
CA ALA A 320 21.59 12.24 -11.21
C ALA A 320 21.00 13.45 -11.95
N PHE A 321 19.88 14.00 -11.47
CA PHE A 321 19.29 15.20 -12.04
C PHE A 321 20.09 16.46 -11.66
N ASN A 322 20.65 16.55 -10.45
CA ASN A 322 21.56 17.63 -10.07
C ASN A 322 22.87 17.62 -10.88
N GLU A 323 23.42 16.45 -11.18
CA GLU A 323 24.59 16.21 -12.04
C GLU A 323 24.27 16.36 -13.56
N ASP A 324 22.99 16.56 -13.93
CA ASP A 324 22.45 16.58 -15.32
C ASP A 324 22.88 15.36 -16.15
N LEU A 325 22.86 14.19 -15.50
CA LEU A 325 23.21 12.89 -16.11
C LEU A 325 22.33 12.66 -17.36
N PRO A 326 22.93 12.44 -18.56
CA PRO A 326 22.19 12.20 -19.78
C PRO A 326 21.10 11.13 -19.60
N PHE A 327 19.85 11.46 -19.92
CA PHE A 327 18.70 10.63 -19.58
C PHE A 327 18.75 9.22 -20.21
N ASN A 328 19.41 9.06 -21.36
CA ASN A 328 19.70 7.75 -21.94
C ASN A 328 20.66 6.91 -21.07
N ARG A 329 21.70 7.53 -20.48
CA ARG A 329 22.61 6.87 -19.52
C ARG A 329 21.90 6.57 -18.20
N PHE A 330 21.06 7.49 -17.71
CA PHE A 330 20.22 7.29 -16.53
C PHE A 330 19.30 6.05 -16.68
N ILE A 331 18.66 5.86 -17.85
CA ILE A 331 17.90 4.64 -18.17
C ILE A 331 18.79 3.39 -18.11
N ILE A 332 19.99 3.44 -18.70
CA ILE A 332 20.92 2.30 -18.73
C ILE A 332 21.37 1.92 -17.32
N GLU A 333 21.63 2.89 -16.44
CA GLU A 333 21.98 2.63 -15.04
C GLU A 333 20.81 2.04 -14.25
N GLN A 334 19.59 2.59 -14.38
CA GLN A 334 18.40 2.07 -13.68
C GLN A 334 18.07 0.62 -14.01
N LEU A 335 18.45 0.16 -15.21
CA LEU A 335 18.17 -1.20 -15.67
C LEU A 335 19.35 -2.14 -15.46
N ALA A 336 20.59 -1.68 -15.67
CA ALA A 336 21.76 -2.57 -15.85
C ALA A 336 23.08 -2.03 -15.25
N ALA A 337 23.06 -1.18 -14.22
CA ALA A 337 24.29 -0.59 -13.65
C ALA A 337 25.35 -1.60 -13.16
N ASP A 338 24.95 -2.82 -12.77
CA ASP A 338 25.84 -3.95 -12.44
C ASP A 338 26.65 -4.46 -13.64
N GLN A 339 26.14 -4.29 -14.86
CA GLN A 339 26.76 -4.76 -16.11
C GLN A 339 27.65 -3.70 -16.77
N LEU A 340 27.86 -2.56 -16.11
CA LEU A 340 28.65 -1.43 -16.60
C LEU A 340 30.00 -1.42 -15.90
N ASP A 341 31.05 -1.00 -16.62
CA ASP A 341 32.26 -0.56 -15.93
C ASP A 341 31.96 0.77 -15.23
N LEU A 342 32.08 0.77 -13.91
CA LEU A 342 31.83 1.90 -13.02
C LEU A 342 33.12 2.43 -12.37
N GLY A 343 34.28 1.81 -12.61
CA GLY A 343 35.51 2.10 -11.85
C GLY A 343 35.29 1.95 -10.34
N ASP A 344 35.86 2.87 -9.53
CA ASP A 344 35.70 2.87 -8.06
C ASP A 344 34.36 3.44 -7.58
N ASP A 345 33.69 4.26 -8.40
CA ASP A 345 32.42 4.91 -8.04
C ASP A 345 31.23 3.98 -8.25
N LYS A 346 30.85 3.24 -7.20
CA LYS A 346 29.68 2.34 -7.24
C LYS A 346 28.35 3.02 -6.95
N ARG A 347 28.29 4.36 -6.82
CA ARG A 347 27.02 5.11 -6.63
C ARG A 347 25.96 4.85 -7.72
N PRO A 348 26.30 4.54 -9.00
CA PRO A 348 25.32 4.13 -10.02
C PRO A 348 24.56 2.84 -9.71
N LEU A 349 25.09 1.92 -8.90
CA LEU A 349 24.38 0.67 -8.56
C LEU A 349 23.03 0.93 -7.87
N ALA A 350 22.89 2.04 -7.15
CA ALA A 350 21.65 2.44 -6.50
C ALA A 350 20.49 2.67 -7.49
N ALA A 351 20.78 2.96 -8.76
CA ALA A 351 19.79 3.18 -9.82
C ALA A 351 18.81 2.02 -10.00
N MET A 352 19.27 0.79 -9.77
CA MET A 352 18.45 -0.43 -9.89
C MET A 352 17.33 -0.53 -8.84
N GLY A 353 17.24 0.39 -7.88
CA GLY A 353 16.05 0.61 -7.07
C GLY A 353 14.76 0.75 -7.90
N PHE A 354 14.86 1.26 -9.13
CA PHE A 354 13.77 1.28 -10.12
C PHE A 354 13.15 -0.11 -10.37
N LEU A 355 13.95 -1.18 -10.34
CA LEU A 355 13.51 -2.57 -10.55
C LEU A 355 13.23 -3.35 -9.26
N THR A 356 13.76 -2.91 -8.11
CA THR A 356 13.74 -3.70 -6.85
C THR A 356 12.86 -3.13 -5.74
N LEU A 357 12.56 -1.83 -5.75
CA LEU A 357 11.74 -1.14 -4.72
C LEU A 357 10.22 -1.16 -4.99
N GLY A 358 9.77 -2.04 -5.91
CA GLY A 358 8.36 -2.27 -6.18
C GLY A 358 7.60 -2.92 -5.03
N ARG A 359 6.37 -3.36 -5.28
CA ARG A 359 5.60 -4.16 -4.31
C ARG A 359 6.08 -5.61 -4.32
N ARG A 360 6.12 -6.29 -3.17
CA ARG A 360 6.56 -7.69 -3.07
C ARG A 360 5.51 -8.74 -3.42
N PHE A 361 4.22 -8.43 -3.46
CA PHE A 361 3.13 -9.37 -3.80
C PHE A 361 3.22 -10.72 -3.06
N LEU A 362 3.48 -10.73 -1.75
CA LEU A 362 3.73 -11.97 -0.97
C LEU A 362 4.88 -12.85 -1.53
N ASN A 363 5.87 -12.21 -2.15
CA ASN A 363 7.00 -12.77 -2.88
C ASN A 363 6.63 -13.59 -4.13
N ASN A 364 5.43 -13.39 -4.69
CA ASN A 364 5.00 -14.01 -5.95
C ASN A 364 5.85 -13.49 -7.14
N GLN A 365 6.80 -14.30 -7.60
CA GLN A 365 7.77 -13.90 -8.63
C GLN A 365 7.12 -13.46 -9.96
N PRO A 366 6.12 -14.18 -10.52
CA PRO A 366 5.33 -13.70 -11.65
C PRO A 366 4.79 -12.27 -11.52
N ASP A 367 4.30 -11.86 -10.35
CA ASP A 367 3.70 -10.53 -10.15
C ASP A 367 4.76 -9.44 -9.89
N ILE A 368 5.88 -9.79 -9.24
CA ILE A 368 7.07 -8.92 -9.15
C ILE A 368 7.64 -8.65 -10.56
N ILE A 369 7.65 -9.67 -11.43
CA ILE A 369 8.10 -9.52 -12.82
C ILE A 369 7.12 -8.68 -13.64
N ASP A 370 5.81 -8.87 -13.45
CA ASP A 370 4.77 -8.04 -14.10
C ASP A 370 4.93 -6.55 -13.71
N ASP A 371 5.12 -6.23 -12.43
CA ASP A 371 5.43 -4.85 -11.96
C ASP A 371 6.74 -4.28 -12.54
N ARG A 372 7.78 -5.11 -12.71
CA ARG A 372 9.02 -4.71 -13.42
C ARG A 372 8.78 -4.43 -14.90
N ILE A 373 7.98 -5.25 -15.59
CA ILE A 373 7.58 -4.99 -16.98
C ILE A 373 6.74 -3.70 -17.05
N ASP A 374 5.86 -3.46 -16.09
CA ASP A 374 4.97 -2.30 -16.04
C ASP A 374 5.74 -0.98 -15.93
N VAL A 375 6.62 -0.85 -14.92
CA VAL A 375 7.39 0.38 -14.71
C VAL A 375 8.36 0.64 -15.86
N VAL A 376 8.90 -0.40 -16.49
CA VAL A 376 9.80 -0.26 -17.65
C VAL A 376 9.03 0.16 -18.90
N SER A 377 7.90 -0.49 -19.22
CA SER A 377 7.14 -0.20 -20.44
C SER A 377 6.33 1.09 -20.36
N ARG A 378 5.56 1.30 -19.29
CA ARG A 378 4.79 2.54 -19.06
C ARG A 378 5.72 3.69 -18.69
N GLY A 379 6.65 3.46 -17.76
CA GLY A 379 7.55 4.50 -17.26
C GLY A 379 8.55 5.00 -18.31
N LEU A 380 9.17 4.13 -19.11
CA LEU A 380 10.22 4.54 -20.05
C LEU A 380 9.77 4.70 -21.52
N MET A 381 8.64 4.10 -21.92
CA MET A 381 8.15 4.12 -23.31
C MET A 381 6.67 4.49 -23.48
N GLY A 382 5.90 4.62 -22.39
CA GLY A 382 4.47 4.91 -22.46
C GLY A 382 3.66 3.79 -23.12
N LEU A 383 4.01 2.52 -22.90
CA LEU A 383 3.31 1.35 -23.44
C LEU A 383 2.74 0.45 -22.34
N THR A 384 1.51 -0.01 -22.51
CA THR A 384 0.77 -0.84 -21.53
C THR A 384 1.03 -2.35 -21.70
N VAL A 385 2.31 -2.75 -21.82
CA VAL A 385 2.72 -4.14 -22.20
C VAL A 385 2.15 -5.22 -21.28
N THR A 386 1.95 -4.93 -19.99
CA THR A 386 1.38 -5.86 -18.99
C THR A 386 -0.01 -6.37 -19.34
N CYS A 387 -0.82 -5.62 -20.08
CA CYS A 387 -2.11 -6.11 -20.57
C CYS A 387 -1.99 -7.25 -21.61
N ALA A 388 -0.79 -7.53 -22.13
CA ALA A 388 -0.52 -8.68 -23.00
C ALA A 388 -0.22 -10.00 -22.23
N ARG A 389 -0.16 -9.96 -20.88
CA ARG A 389 0.17 -11.11 -20.00
C ARG A 389 -0.73 -12.34 -20.21
N CYS A 390 -2.00 -12.15 -20.57
CA CYS A 390 -2.99 -13.24 -20.66
C CYS A 390 -3.50 -13.51 -22.08
N HIS A 391 -3.43 -12.54 -22.98
CA HIS A 391 -3.83 -12.61 -24.38
C HIS A 391 -3.16 -11.46 -25.15
N ASP A 392 -3.11 -11.51 -26.49
CA ASP A 392 -2.55 -10.42 -27.28
C ASP A 392 -3.24 -9.09 -26.94
N HIS A 393 -2.47 -8.00 -26.86
CA HIS A 393 -2.95 -6.75 -26.29
C HIS A 393 -4.18 -6.21 -27.00
N LYS A 394 -5.22 -5.82 -26.24
CA LYS A 394 -6.59 -5.57 -26.76
C LYS A 394 -6.70 -4.44 -27.81
N TYR A 395 -5.72 -3.53 -27.84
CA TYR A 395 -5.72 -2.35 -28.71
C TYR A 395 -4.38 -2.18 -29.46
N ASP A 396 -3.28 -2.10 -28.71
CA ASP A 396 -1.92 -1.99 -29.25
C ASP A 396 -1.37 -3.27 -29.88
N PRO A 397 -0.41 -3.16 -30.83
CA PRO A 397 0.17 -4.28 -31.57
C PRO A 397 1.23 -5.05 -30.76
N ILE A 398 0.90 -5.42 -29.52
CA ILE A 398 1.82 -6.08 -28.57
C ILE A 398 1.31 -7.52 -28.37
N PRO A 399 1.93 -8.53 -29.01
CA PRO A 399 1.55 -9.92 -28.82
C PRO A 399 1.93 -10.41 -27.42
N THR A 400 1.27 -11.46 -26.93
CA THR A 400 1.64 -12.12 -25.67
C THR A 400 3.10 -12.63 -25.70
N GLN A 401 3.61 -13.00 -26.87
CA GLN A 401 5.04 -13.30 -27.05
C GLN A 401 5.96 -12.18 -26.58
N ASP A 402 5.66 -10.91 -26.89
CA ASP A 402 6.52 -9.78 -26.52
C ASP A 402 6.54 -9.57 -24.99
N TYR A 403 5.39 -9.76 -24.31
CA TYR A 403 5.35 -9.77 -22.85
C TYR A 403 6.21 -10.89 -22.27
N TYR A 404 6.10 -12.12 -22.79
CA TYR A 404 6.89 -13.23 -22.28
C TYR A 404 8.39 -13.14 -22.64
N SER A 405 8.73 -12.47 -23.74
CA SER A 405 10.10 -12.12 -24.10
C SER A 405 10.75 -11.22 -23.05
N LEU A 406 10.02 -10.21 -22.54
CA LEU A 406 10.47 -9.36 -21.43
C LEU A 406 10.41 -10.08 -20.07
N TYR A 407 9.42 -10.94 -19.84
CA TYR A 407 9.34 -11.80 -18.66
C TYR A 407 10.61 -12.65 -18.52
N GLY A 408 11.08 -13.24 -19.62
CA GLY A 408 12.33 -14.00 -19.63
C GLY A 408 13.55 -13.20 -19.19
N VAL A 409 13.62 -11.90 -19.49
CA VAL A 409 14.72 -11.02 -19.03
C VAL A 409 14.72 -10.93 -17.50
N PHE A 410 13.60 -10.56 -16.88
CA PHE A 410 13.54 -10.40 -15.42
C PHE A 410 13.51 -11.72 -14.65
N ALA A 411 13.01 -12.81 -15.25
CA ALA A 411 13.11 -14.18 -14.73
C ALA A 411 14.54 -14.76 -14.83
N SER A 412 15.38 -14.20 -15.70
CA SER A 412 16.82 -14.51 -15.79
C SER A 412 17.66 -13.73 -14.77
N CYS A 413 17.05 -13.15 -13.73
CA CYS A 413 17.72 -12.35 -12.72
C CYS A 413 17.35 -12.77 -11.30
N ASN A 414 18.16 -12.37 -10.31
CA ASN A 414 17.90 -12.53 -8.88
C ASN A 414 18.34 -11.27 -8.10
N GLU A 415 17.85 -11.11 -6.86
CA GLU A 415 18.39 -10.09 -5.93
C GLU A 415 19.39 -10.79 -5.00
N PRO A 416 20.68 -10.38 -4.97
CA PRO A 416 21.69 -11.05 -4.16
C PRO A 416 21.39 -10.90 -2.66
N ALA A 417 21.83 -11.86 -1.85
CA ALA A 417 21.53 -11.86 -0.41
C ALA A 417 22.15 -10.64 0.30
N ASP A 418 23.48 -10.50 0.25
CA ASP A 418 24.15 -9.26 0.61
C ASP A 418 23.99 -8.22 -0.52
N LYS A 419 23.94 -6.94 -0.15
CA LYS A 419 23.78 -5.81 -1.07
C LYS A 419 25.11 -5.07 -1.22
N PRO A 420 25.57 -4.75 -2.43
CA PRO A 420 26.88 -4.13 -2.64
C PRO A 420 26.92 -2.69 -2.13
N LEU A 421 28.06 -2.28 -1.57
CA LEU A 421 28.32 -0.91 -1.11
C LEU A 421 28.36 0.07 -2.29
N LEU A 422 27.95 1.32 -2.07
CA LEU A 422 27.99 2.39 -3.08
C LEU A 422 29.38 3.00 -3.33
N GLY A 423 30.46 2.31 -2.94
CA GLY A 423 31.85 2.76 -3.04
C GLY A 423 32.46 3.08 -1.68
N SER A 424 33.63 3.71 -1.68
CA SER A 424 34.40 4.06 -0.47
C SER A 424 33.87 5.31 0.27
N ALA A 425 32.54 5.41 0.41
CA ALA A 425 31.91 6.47 1.18
C ALA A 425 32.44 6.46 2.63
N SER A 426 32.70 7.63 3.21
CA SER A 426 33.21 7.74 4.58
C SER A 426 32.27 7.03 5.55
N LEU A 427 32.76 5.98 6.21
CA LEU A 427 31.96 5.13 7.09
C LEU A 427 31.24 6.01 8.14
N PRO A 428 29.93 5.81 8.38
CA PRO A 428 29.19 6.60 9.37
C PRO A 428 29.86 6.59 10.74
N LYS A 429 29.70 7.67 11.52
CA LYS A 429 30.33 7.77 12.86
C LYS A 429 29.98 6.60 13.79
N ALA A 430 28.77 6.07 13.67
CA ALA A 430 28.26 4.91 14.42
C ALA A 430 28.53 3.54 13.74
N TYR A 431 29.40 3.48 12.71
CA TYR A 431 29.64 2.24 11.95
C TYR A 431 30.25 1.12 12.79
N ASN A 432 31.14 1.43 13.74
CA ASN A 432 31.72 0.43 14.62
C ASN A 432 30.68 -0.18 15.58
N GLU A 433 29.72 0.63 16.03
CA GLU A 433 28.59 0.19 16.86
C GLU A 433 27.66 -0.72 16.05
N TYR A 434 27.33 -0.29 14.82
CA TYR A 434 26.58 -1.08 13.84
C TYR A 434 27.22 -2.45 13.59
N VAL A 435 28.50 -2.49 13.22
CA VAL A 435 29.21 -3.76 12.93
C VAL A 435 29.21 -4.69 14.14
N THR A 436 29.37 -4.14 15.35
CA THR A 436 29.39 -4.93 16.59
C THR A 436 28.02 -5.57 16.87
N GLU A 437 26.94 -4.78 16.83
CA GLU A 437 25.58 -5.28 17.07
C GLU A 437 25.08 -6.18 15.93
N ARG A 438 25.46 -5.87 14.69
CA ARG A 438 25.12 -6.67 13.50
C ARG A 438 25.76 -8.05 13.55
N LYS A 439 27.08 -8.11 13.81
CA LYS A 439 27.81 -9.38 13.97
C LYS A 439 27.17 -10.24 15.06
N LYS A 440 26.84 -9.66 16.21
CA LYS A 440 26.17 -10.34 17.33
C LYS A 440 24.80 -10.93 16.93
N ARG A 441 24.00 -10.22 16.11
CA ARG A 441 22.72 -10.72 15.57
C ARG A 441 22.92 -11.82 14.51
N GLU A 442 23.95 -11.72 13.68
CA GLU A 442 24.33 -12.77 12.73
C GLU A 442 24.79 -14.04 13.44
N GLU A 443 25.55 -13.92 14.53
CA GLU A 443 25.97 -15.04 15.39
C GLU A 443 24.76 -15.66 16.12
N GLU A 444 23.85 -14.87 16.72
CA GLU A 444 22.58 -15.38 17.32
C GLU A 444 21.75 -16.18 16.29
N LEU A 445 21.60 -15.66 15.07
CA LEU A 445 20.85 -16.31 13.98
C LEU A 445 21.54 -17.59 13.48
N LYS A 446 22.86 -17.53 13.26
CA LYS A 446 23.67 -18.65 12.77
C LYS A 446 23.69 -19.80 13.77
N ASP A 447 23.93 -19.52 15.04
CA ASP A 447 24.07 -20.55 16.07
C ASP A 447 22.71 -21.18 16.39
N PHE A 448 21.63 -20.38 16.42
CA PHE A 448 20.27 -20.93 16.56
C PHE A 448 19.89 -21.81 15.35
N ARG A 449 20.26 -21.42 14.12
CA ARG A 449 20.06 -22.26 12.94
C ARG A 449 20.86 -23.55 13.03
N ALA A 450 22.16 -23.48 13.30
CA ALA A 450 23.05 -24.64 13.36
C ALA A 450 22.59 -25.65 14.43
N ALA A 451 22.21 -25.17 15.62
CA ALA A 451 21.64 -26.02 16.68
C ALA A 451 20.37 -26.76 16.20
N LYS A 452 19.47 -26.06 15.49
CA LYS A 452 18.22 -26.63 14.99
C LYS A 452 18.39 -27.53 13.75
N GLU A 453 19.38 -27.27 12.90
CA GLU A 453 19.79 -28.21 11.84
C GLU A 453 20.31 -29.52 12.42
N GLN A 454 21.14 -29.48 13.47
CA GLN A 454 21.62 -30.69 14.16
C GLN A 454 20.48 -31.43 14.88
N GLU A 455 19.56 -30.72 15.52
CA GLU A 455 18.36 -31.32 16.14
C GLU A 455 17.48 -32.03 15.10
N ALA A 456 17.18 -31.38 13.97
CA ALA A 456 16.38 -31.94 12.89
C ALA A 456 17.06 -33.15 12.23
N LEU A 457 18.38 -33.09 11.98
CA LEU A 457 19.16 -34.21 11.46
C LEU A 457 19.22 -35.39 12.45
N SER A 458 19.30 -35.12 13.75
CA SER A 458 19.25 -36.16 14.80
C SER A 458 17.90 -36.87 14.82
N GLN A 459 16.79 -36.13 14.83
CA GLN A 459 15.44 -36.69 14.75
C GLN A 459 15.21 -37.48 13.44
N LEU A 460 15.75 -36.98 12.31
CA LEU A 460 15.72 -37.68 11.03
C LEU A 460 16.44 -39.03 11.09
N ARG A 461 17.68 -39.07 11.58
CA ARG A 461 18.48 -40.31 11.69
C ARG A 461 17.82 -41.33 12.62
N GLN A 462 17.31 -40.88 13.78
CA GLN A 462 16.56 -41.73 14.71
C GLN A 462 15.32 -42.38 14.07
N ARG A 463 14.63 -41.68 13.16
CA ARG A 463 13.44 -42.17 12.45
C ARG A 463 13.73 -42.84 11.11
N THR A 464 14.98 -43.22 10.83
CA THR A 464 15.36 -43.89 9.57
C THR A 464 14.52 -45.14 9.26
N GLY A 465 14.15 -45.93 10.27
CA GLY A 465 13.26 -47.09 10.10
C GLY A 465 11.87 -46.73 9.56
N ASP A 466 11.26 -45.68 10.10
CA ASP A 466 9.95 -45.18 9.65
C ASP A 466 10.01 -44.73 8.17
N TYR A 467 11.06 -43.98 7.80
CA TYR A 467 11.26 -43.50 6.44
C TYR A 467 11.52 -44.64 5.45
N LEU A 468 12.28 -45.65 5.85
CA LEU A 468 12.54 -46.86 5.06
C LEU A 468 11.25 -47.66 4.80
N LEU A 469 10.40 -47.83 5.82
CA LEU A 469 9.08 -48.46 5.69
C LEU A 469 8.15 -47.65 4.78
N ALA A 470 8.03 -46.34 5.03
CA ALA A 470 7.19 -45.45 4.25
C ALA A 470 7.61 -45.39 2.78
N ALA A 471 8.91 -45.49 2.46
CA ALA A 471 9.40 -45.55 1.09
C ALA A 471 9.05 -46.87 0.37
N PHE A 472 9.06 -48.01 1.09
CA PHE A 472 8.62 -49.30 0.55
C PHE A 472 7.12 -49.33 0.27
N GLU A 473 6.31 -48.77 1.16
CA GLU A 473 4.87 -48.61 0.97
C GLU A 473 4.56 -47.62 -0.15
N ALA A 474 5.20 -46.44 -0.17
CA ALA A 474 5.08 -45.44 -1.21
C ALA A 474 5.36 -46.01 -2.62
N ARG A 475 6.37 -46.87 -2.75
CA ARG A 475 6.69 -47.56 -4.01
C ARG A 475 5.56 -48.45 -4.53
N ARG A 476 4.66 -48.94 -3.67
CA ARG A 476 3.47 -49.73 -4.04
C ARG A 476 2.28 -48.84 -4.46
N LEU A 477 2.39 -47.52 -4.37
CA LEU A 477 1.35 -46.54 -4.72
C LEU A 477 1.67 -45.92 -6.08
N ASN A 478 0.79 -46.12 -7.07
CA ASN A 478 0.99 -45.63 -8.45
C ASN A 478 0.81 -44.10 -8.63
N GLU A 479 0.70 -43.32 -7.56
CA GLU A 479 0.41 -41.88 -7.57
C GLU A 479 1.18 -41.15 -6.46
N ASN A 480 1.92 -40.10 -6.82
CA ASN A 480 2.72 -39.29 -5.87
C ASN A 480 1.86 -38.69 -4.74
N SER A 481 0.64 -38.26 -5.04
CA SER A 481 -0.31 -37.72 -4.06
C SER A 481 -0.65 -38.70 -2.93
N LYS A 482 -0.68 -40.00 -3.24
CA LYS A 482 -0.90 -41.07 -2.25
C LYS A 482 0.36 -41.33 -1.41
N SER A 483 1.55 -41.24 -2.02
CA SER A 483 2.82 -41.24 -1.28
C SER A 483 2.95 -40.07 -0.31
N GLU A 484 2.55 -38.86 -0.72
CA GLU A 484 2.53 -37.69 0.18
C GLU A 484 1.53 -37.85 1.33
N ALA A 485 0.32 -38.36 1.04
CA ALA A 485 -0.69 -38.61 2.06
C ALA A 485 -0.18 -39.61 3.12
N LEU A 486 0.45 -40.70 2.69
CA LEU A 486 1.07 -41.70 3.55
C LEU A 486 2.18 -41.09 4.44
N ALA A 487 3.08 -40.28 3.87
CA ALA A 487 4.13 -39.61 4.62
C ALA A 487 3.54 -38.71 5.72
N ARG A 488 2.55 -37.87 5.37
CA ARG A 488 1.84 -36.99 6.32
C ARG A 488 1.10 -37.77 7.41
N GLU A 489 0.50 -38.92 7.08
CA GLU A 489 -0.17 -39.81 8.04
C GLU A 489 0.82 -40.44 9.04
N ARG A 490 1.98 -40.90 8.56
CA ARG A 490 3.10 -41.39 9.39
C ARG A 490 3.89 -40.28 10.11
N LYS A 491 3.47 -39.01 9.98
CA LYS A 491 4.17 -37.81 10.48
C LYS A 491 5.62 -37.71 10.00
N LEU A 492 5.86 -38.02 8.73
CA LEU A 492 7.16 -37.99 8.05
C LEU A 492 7.20 -36.87 7.00
N ASP A 493 8.38 -36.31 6.73
CA ASP A 493 8.53 -35.36 5.63
C ASP A 493 8.38 -36.06 4.26
N PRO A 494 7.48 -35.63 3.36
CA PRO A 494 7.30 -36.26 2.06
C PRO A 494 8.52 -36.17 1.14
N GLY A 495 9.32 -35.11 1.24
CA GLY A 495 10.54 -34.93 0.45
C GLY A 495 11.63 -35.93 0.84
N VAL A 496 11.81 -36.17 2.14
CA VAL A 496 12.70 -37.20 2.67
C VAL A 496 12.19 -38.60 2.30
N VAL A 497 10.89 -38.89 2.38
CA VAL A 497 10.33 -40.17 1.88
C VAL A 497 10.66 -40.34 0.39
N HIS A 498 10.51 -39.31 -0.44
CA HIS A 498 10.86 -39.36 -1.86
C HIS A 498 12.37 -39.56 -2.11
N ARG A 499 13.24 -38.96 -1.28
CA ARG A 499 14.70 -39.23 -1.29
C ARG A 499 14.99 -40.70 -0.97
N TRP A 500 14.33 -41.28 0.02
CA TRP A 500 14.45 -42.71 0.35
C TRP A 500 13.97 -43.62 -0.79
N VAL A 501 12.80 -43.36 -1.39
CA VAL A 501 12.32 -44.10 -2.58
C VAL A 501 13.37 -44.09 -3.69
N SER A 502 13.85 -42.88 -4.04
CA SER A 502 14.80 -42.67 -5.13
C SER A 502 16.13 -43.40 -4.89
N LYS A 503 16.69 -43.28 -3.68
CA LYS A 503 17.97 -43.90 -3.32
C LYS A 503 17.86 -45.42 -3.17
N LEU A 504 16.74 -45.94 -2.67
CA LEU A 504 16.47 -47.39 -2.65
C LEU A 504 16.38 -47.98 -4.06
N ASP A 505 15.83 -47.26 -5.04
CA ASP A 505 15.81 -47.71 -6.44
C ASP A 505 17.17 -47.62 -7.15
N GLU A 506 18.01 -46.66 -6.75
CA GLU A 506 19.42 -46.61 -7.17
C GLU A 506 20.20 -47.81 -6.58
N TRP A 507 20.15 -47.99 -5.26
CA TRP A 507 20.81 -49.07 -4.53
C TRP A 507 20.35 -50.46 -4.99
N ARG A 508 19.08 -50.62 -5.39
CA ARG A 508 18.57 -51.87 -5.97
C ARG A 508 19.23 -52.20 -7.29
N LYS A 509 19.40 -51.22 -8.19
CA LYS A 509 20.10 -51.39 -9.48
C LYS A 509 21.59 -51.67 -9.29
N GLN A 510 22.19 -51.05 -8.27
CA GLN A 510 23.59 -51.24 -7.89
C GLN A 510 23.85 -52.55 -7.10
N HIS A 511 22.83 -53.33 -6.76
CA HIS A 511 22.95 -54.53 -5.91
C HIS A 511 23.62 -54.24 -4.54
N HIS A 512 23.28 -53.09 -3.94
CA HIS A 512 23.99 -52.55 -2.76
C HIS A 512 24.00 -53.54 -1.57
N PRO A 513 25.17 -53.94 -1.05
CA PRO A 513 25.29 -55.11 -0.18
C PRO A 513 24.52 -54.97 1.15
N LEU A 514 24.53 -53.78 1.77
CA LEU A 514 23.77 -53.55 3.01
C LEU A 514 22.25 -53.64 2.83
N PHE A 515 21.73 -53.44 1.62
CA PHE A 515 20.29 -53.51 1.32
C PHE A 515 19.89 -54.76 0.52
N ALA A 516 20.83 -55.65 0.18
CA ALA A 516 20.51 -56.93 -0.45
C ALA A 516 19.52 -57.79 0.38
N PRO A 517 19.63 -57.89 1.73
CA PRO A 517 18.62 -58.57 2.54
C PRO A 517 17.25 -57.87 2.47
N TRP A 518 17.22 -56.54 2.60
CA TRP A 518 16.01 -55.74 2.46
C TRP A 518 15.30 -55.97 1.12
N PHE A 519 16.02 -55.93 -0.01
CA PHE A 519 15.44 -56.16 -1.34
C PHE A 519 14.95 -57.61 -1.53
N ALA A 520 15.60 -58.60 -0.90
CA ALA A 520 15.15 -59.99 -0.94
C ALA A 520 13.82 -60.19 -0.19
N PHE A 521 13.71 -59.67 1.05
CA PHE A 521 12.46 -59.72 1.82
C PHE A 521 11.36 -58.86 1.18
N ALA A 522 11.68 -57.65 0.70
CA ALA A 522 10.72 -56.74 0.06
C ALA A 522 10.11 -57.30 -1.25
N ALA A 523 10.73 -58.32 -1.86
CA ALA A 523 10.23 -59.00 -3.04
C ALA A 523 9.26 -60.17 -2.74
N LEU A 524 9.09 -60.56 -1.47
CA LEU A 524 8.20 -61.67 -1.09
C LEU A 524 6.70 -61.29 -1.21
N PRO A 525 5.84 -62.18 -1.73
CA PRO A 525 4.40 -62.02 -1.65
C PRO A 525 3.92 -62.04 -0.19
N GLU A 526 3.13 -61.04 0.19
CA GLU A 526 2.68 -60.82 1.57
C GLU A 526 1.95 -62.04 2.17
N LYS A 527 1.07 -62.66 1.39
CA LYS A 527 0.33 -63.88 1.74
C LYS A 527 1.21 -65.13 1.99
N ASP A 528 2.43 -65.17 1.44
CA ASP A 528 3.35 -66.31 1.52
C ASP A 528 4.60 -65.96 2.36
N PHE A 529 4.65 -64.75 2.95
CA PHE A 529 5.87 -64.14 3.47
C PHE A 529 6.52 -64.99 4.57
N THR A 530 5.73 -65.45 5.55
CA THR A 530 6.23 -66.20 6.71
C THR A 530 6.98 -67.48 6.34
N GLU A 531 6.52 -68.20 5.30
CA GLU A 531 7.20 -69.42 4.85
C GLU A 531 8.42 -69.10 3.98
N ARG A 532 8.27 -68.20 3.00
CA ARG A 532 9.38 -67.83 2.09
C ARG A 532 10.50 -67.05 2.77
N ALA A 533 10.21 -66.36 3.86
CA ALA A 533 11.23 -65.72 4.70
C ALA A 533 12.16 -66.74 5.40
N LYS A 534 11.71 -67.99 5.60
CA LYS A 534 12.55 -69.08 6.11
C LYS A 534 13.50 -69.61 5.03
N GLU A 535 13.03 -69.69 3.78
CA GLU A 535 13.84 -70.11 2.62
C GLU A 535 15.03 -69.16 2.36
N LEU A 536 14.86 -67.85 2.65
CA LEU A 536 15.91 -66.84 2.52
C LEU A 536 16.95 -66.83 3.67
N ALA A 537 16.81 -67.67 4.71
CA ALA A 537 17.48 -67.45 5.99
C ALA A 537 18.52 -68.51 6.41
N PRO A 538 19.81 -68.24 6.14
CA PRO A 538 20.91 -68.62 7.02
C PRO A 538 21.36 -67.40 7.85
N LYS A 539 21.09 -67.42 9.17
CA LYS A 539 21.47 -66.38 10.17
C LYS A 539 20.70 -65.04 10.15
N VAL A 540 19.45 -65.02 9.69
CA VAL A 540 18.46 -64.02 10.17
C VAL A 540 17.35 -64.77 10.89
N ALA A 541 16.92 -64.28 12.06
CA ALA A 541 15.91 -64.95 12.88
C ALA A 541 14.52 -64.87 12.21
N ALA A 542 14.17 -65.88 11.41
CA ALA A 542 12.94 -65.93 10.63
C ALA A 542 11.73 -66.27 11.52
N ASN A 543 10.79 -65.30 11.66
CA ASN A 543 9.37 -65.51 12.02
C ASN A 543 8.60 -64.15 12.16
N GLN A 544 8.61 -63.25 11.16
CA GLN A 544 7.73 -62.06 11.11
C GLN A 544 7.79 -61.33 9.74
N ALA A 545 6.97 -60.29 9.56
CA ALA A 545 6.67 -59.63 8.27
C ALA A 545 7.61 -58.44 7.91
N ALA A 546 7.33 -57.79 6.76
CA ALA A 546 8.21 -56.80 6.12
C ALA A 546 8.40 -55.49 6.90
N ASP A 547 7.38 -55.06 7.64
CA ASP A 547 7.43 -53.98 8.63
C ASP A 547 8.54 -54.21 9.67
N GLN A 548 8.69 -55.45 10.13
CA GLN A 548 9.71 -55.81 11.13
C GLN A 548 11.10 -55.99 10.53
N VAL A 549 11.22 -56.10 9.20
CA VAL A 549 12.51 -55.93 8.53
C VAL A 549 12.92 -54.46 8.56
N ALA A 550 11.99 -53.52 8.32
CA ALA A 550 12.26 -52.09 8.44
C ALA A 550 12.62 -51.68 9.88
N GLU A 551 11.92 -52.26 10.87
CA GLU A 551 12.23 -52.09 12.30
C GLU A 551 13.64 -52.57 12.64
N ARG A 552 14.08 -53.74 12.13
CA ARG A 552 15.44 -54.25 12.32
C ARG A 552 16.50 -53.33 11.70
N TYR A 553 16.26 -52.78 10.52
CA TYR A 553 17.14 -51.77 9.93
C TYR A 553 17.14 -50.48 10.78
N GLY A 554 15.98 -50.01 11.25
CA GLY A 554 15.86 -48.86 12.14
C GLY A 554 16.67 -49.03 13.44
N ASN A 555 16.57 -50.19 14.08
CA ASN A 555 17.34 -50.53 15.29
C ASN A 555 18.85 -50.61 15.02
N LEU A 556 19.28 -51.16 13.87
CA LEU A 556 20.70 -51.14 13.45
C LEU A 556 21.20 -49.71 13.22
N PHE A 557 20.42 -48.87 12.55
CA PHE A 557 20.77 -47.47 12.30
C PHE A 557 20.83 -46.67 13.61
N ALA A 558 19.86 -46.84 14.53
CA ALA A 558 19.88 -46.16 15.83
C ALA A 558 21.09 -46.59 16.70
N ALA A 559 21.48 -47.87 16.65
CA ALA A 559 22.67 -48.35 17.36
C ALA A 559 23.97 -47.75 16.78
N VAL A 560 24.07 -47.64 15.45
CA VAL A 560 25.23 -47.05 14.76
C VAL A 560 25.28 -45.53 14.95
N ASP A 561 24.14 -44.84 14.91
CA ASP A 561 24.04 -43.41 15.20
C ASP A 561 24.52 -43.10 16.63
N LYS A 562 24.02 -43.86 17.62
CA LYS A 562 24.49 -43.76 19.01
C LYS A 562 25.98 -44.01 19.12
N ARG A 563 26.52 -45.07 18.48
CA ARG A 563 27.96 -45.39 18.56
C ARG A 563 28.83 -44.32 17.88
N TRP A 564 28.33 -43.68 16.83
CA TRP A 564 29.00 -42.54 16.21
C TRP A 564 28.99 -41.29 17.10
N GLN A 565 27.87 -40.96 17.74
CA GLN A 565 27.81 -39.84 18.71
C GLN A 565 28.72 -40.09 19.92
N GLU A 566 28.73 -41.31 20.47
CA GLU A 566 29.70 -41.72 21.48
C GLU A 566 31.15 -41.51 21.01
N HIS A 567 31.46 -41.90 19.77
CA HIS A 567 32.80 -41.72 19.20
C HIS A 567 33.16 -40.24 19.00
N LEU A 568 32.23 -39.39 18.55
CA LEU A 568 32.45 -37.94 18.45
C LEU A 568 32.79 -37.34 19.83
N ASP A 569 32.09 -37.75 20.89
CA ASP A 569 32.35 -37.26 22.25
C ASP A 569 33.61 -37.86 22.89
N GLU A 570 33.94 -39.13 22.59
CA GLU A 570 35.24 -39.74 22.92
C GLU A 570 36.40 -38.94 22.32
N GLN A 571 36.25 -38.40 21.11
CA GLN A 571 37.31 -37.66 20.42
C GLN A 571 37.37 -36.19 20.85
N ARG A 572 36.21 -35.52 21.03
CA ARG A 572 36.13 -34.14 21.58
C ARG A 572 36.93 -34.02 22.88
N LYS A 573 36.73 -34.95 23.83
CA LYS A 573 37.41 -35.02 25.12
C LYS A 573 38.92 -35.30 25.04
N LYS A 574 39.43 -35.78 23.90
CA LYS A 574 40.88 -35.93 23.64
C LYS A 574 41.49 -34.72 22.95
N SER A 575 40.67 -33.85 22.35
CA SER A 575 41.10 -32.63 21.65
C SER A 575 41.03 -31.34 22.49
N GLU A 576 40.51 -31.40 23.72
CA GLU A 576 40.55 -30.27 24.66
C GLU A 576 42.01 -29.92 25.03
N GLY A 577 42.62 -29.02 24.25
CA GLY A 577 44.04 -28.65 24.32
C GLY A 577 44.80 -28.61 22.98
N SER A 578 44.14 -28.91 21.85
CA SER A 578 44.77 -28.89 20.52
C SER A 578 43.87 -28.22 19.47
N ASP A 579 44.36 -27.15 18.83
CA ASP A 579 43.69 -26.46 17.70
C ASP A 579 43.59 -27.31 16.41
N LYS A 580 44.11 -28.55 16.42
CA LYS A 580 43.96 -29.51 15.33
C LYS A 580 43.05 -30.65 15.73
N VAL A 581 41.78 -30.53 15.33
CA VAL A 581 40.90 -31.69 15.13
C VAL A 581 41.28 -32.32 13.79
N GLU A 582 41.90 -33.50 13.82
CA GLU A 582 42.14 -34.28 12.60
C GLU A 582 40.79 -34.76 12.02
N ALA A 583 40.69 -34.83 10.69
CA ALA A 583 39.46 -35.22 10.01
C ALA A 583 39.09 -36.68 10.33
N LEU A 584 38.03 -36.88 11.12
CA LEU A 584 37.57 -38.20 11.58
C LEU A 584 37.11 -39.05 10.39
N ALA A 585 37.90 -40.06 10.04
CA ALA A 585 37.76 -40.80 8.79
C ALA A 585 36.64 -41.86 8.80
N ALA A 586 36.49 -42.62 9.89
CA ALA A 586 35.56 -43.77 9.97
C ALA A 586 35.31 -44.23 11.42
N LEU A 587 34.26 -45.03 11.63
CA LEU A 587 34.16 -45.94 12.78
C LEU A 587 35.16 -47.11 12.66
N PRO A 588 35.70 -47.66 13.77
CA PRO A 588 36.68 -48.75 13.72
C PRO A 588 36.15 -50.10 13.20
N ASP A 589 34.84 -50.38 13.30
CA ASP A 589 34.22 -51.56 12.70
C ASP A 589 33.71 -51.21 11.29
N ALA A 590 34.15 -51.96 10.29
CA ALA A 590 33.84 -51.69 8.88
C ALA A 590 32.34 -51.84 8.53
N ASN A 591 31.57 -52.65 9.27
CA ASN A 591 30.13 -52.81 9.04
C ASN A 591 29.36 -51.64 9.67
N GLN A 592 29.76 -51.22 10.87
CA GLN A 592 29.22 -50.02 11.51
C GLN A 592 29.57 -48.76 10.70
N GLU A 593 30.78 -48.66 10.13
CA GLU A 593 31.15 -47.57 9.22
C GLU A 593 30.28 -47.58 7.95
N ALA A 594 30.11 -48.73 7.31
CA ALA A 594 29.26 -48.83 6.12
C ALA A 594 27.80 -48.42 6.41
N LEU A 595 27.27 -48.75 7.60
CA LEU A 595 25.96 -48.29 8.07
C LEU A 595 25.97 -46.79 8.43
N ARG A 596 27.06 -46.26 8.99
CA ARG A 596 27.21 -44.83 9.32
C ARG A 596 27.19 -43.97 8.05
N GLN A 597 27.80 -44.43 6.96
CA GLN A 597 27.73 -43.75 5.66
C GLN A 597 26.28 -43.57 5.19
N ILE A 598 25.38 -44.53 5.43
CA ILE A 598 23.94 -44.36 5.14
C ILE A 598 23.30 -43.22 5.95
N LEU A 599 23.82 -42.92 7.15
CA LEU A 599 23.30 -41.87 8.04
C LEU A 599 24.03 -40.52 7.95
N TYR A 600 25.26 -40.48 7.43
CA TYR A 600 26.15 -39.32 7.50
C TYR A 600 26.89 -38.96 6.20
N ALA A 601 26.80 -39.77 5.12
CA ALA A 601 27.37 -39.38 3.83
C ALA A 601 26.63 -38.16 3.25
N GLU A 602 27.33 -37.37 2.44
CA GLU A 602 26.73 -36.23 1.75
C GLU A 602 25.59 -36.67 0.82
N ASN A 603 24.49 -35.93 0.80
CA ASN A 603 23.29 -36.21 0.00
C ASN A 603 22.58 -37.55 0.30
N SER A 604 22.95 -38.25 1.37
CA SER A 604 22.24 -39.46 1.82
C SER A 604 20.80 -39.13 2.24
N PRO A 605 19.82 -40.04 2.10
CA PRO A 605 18.43 -39.77 2.52
C PRO A 605 18.24 -39.41 4.01
N ALA A 606 19.14 -39.83 4.90
CA ALA A 606 19.16 -39.41 6.32
C ALA A 606 20.09 -38.20 6.60
N ASN A 607 20.72 -37.65 5.57
CA ASN A 607 21.64 -36.52 5.64
C ASN A 607 21.49 -35.61 4.38
N PRO A 608 20.30 -35.01 4.20
CA PRO A 608 20.03 -34.11 3.07
C PRO A 608 20.95 -32.87 3.12
N PRO A 609 21.20 -32.22 1.96
CA PRO A 609 21.99 -30.99 1.92
C PRO A 609 21.32 -29.89 2.76
N SER A 610 22.12 -28.98 3.33
CA SER A 610 21.66 -27.92 4.25
C SER A 610 20.50 -27.07 3.68
N GLY A 611 20.53 -26.81 2.37
CA GLY A 611 19.47 -26.11 1.64
C GLY A 611 18.09 -26.78 1.69
N GLU A 612 17.97 -28.04 2.13
CA GLU A 612 16.69 -28.76 2.31
C GLU A 612 16.30 -28.99 3.76
N ILE A 613 17.23 -28.90 4.72
CA ILE A 613 16.96 -29.16 6.16
C ILE A 613 15.88 -28.24 6.72
N HIS A 614 15.74 -27.02 6.17
CA HIS A 614 14.73 -26.04 6.58
C HIS A 614 13.27 -26.56 6.52
N ARG A 615 12.99 -27.59 5.71
CA ARG A 615 11.67 -28.22 5.60
C ARG A 615 11.31 -29.09 6.81
N LEU A 616 12.33 -29.52 7.57
CA LEU A 616 12.21 -30.37 8.74
C LEU A 616 11.98 -29.58 10.04
N PHE A 617 12.02 -28.25 9.98
CA PHE A 617 11.78 -27.38 11.14
C PHE A 617 10.30 -27.32 11.49
N ASP A 618 10.00 -27.31 12.79
CA ASP A 618 8.65 -27.03 13.27
C ASP A 618 8.28 -25.53 13.10
N VAL A 619 7.01 -25.21 13.30
CA VAL A 619 6.50 -23.84 13.17
C VAL A 619 7.19 -22.88 14.18
N PRO A 620 7.35 -23.22 15.47
CA PRO A 620 8.10 -22.38 16.42
C PRO A 620 9.55 -22.10 16.02
N THR A 621 10.30 -23.10 15.53
CA THR A 621 11.67 -22.91 15.03
C THR A 621 11.69 -22.00 13.81
N SER A 622 10.78 -22.22 12.86
CA SER A 622 10.64 -21.41 11.66
C SER A 622 10.33 -19.95 12.00
N GLN A 623 9.38 -19.72 12.92
CA GLN A 623 9.02 -18.38 13.40
C GLN A 623 10.17 -17.71 14.15
N LYS A 624 10.91 -18.42 15.00
CA LYS A 624 12.09 -17.85 15.69
C LYS A 624 13.22 -17.52 14.71
N LEU A 625 13.50 -18.36 13.71
CA LEU A 625 14.47 -18.05 12.66
C LEU A 625 14.09 -16.78 11.89
N ARG A 626 12.81 -16.63 11.50
CA ARG A 626 12.29 -15.43 10.84
C ARG A 626 12.36 -14.20 11.74
N ALA A 627 12.06 -14.32 13.03
CA ALA A 627 12.18 -13.23 14.00
C ALA A 627 13.64 -12.76 14.19
N LEU A 628 14.61 -13.69 14.20
CA LEU A 628 16.04 -13.35 14.25
C LEU A 628 16.53 -12.70 12.95
N GLN A 629 16.11 -13.22 11.79
CA GLN A 629 16.35 -12.60 10.48
C GLN A 629 15.77 -11.17 10.42
N ARG A 630 14.54 -10.97 10.91
CA ARG A 630 13.91 -9.64 10.97
C ARG A 630 14.68 -8.66 11.84
N LYS A 631 15.18 -9.06 13.02
CA LYS A 631 16.05 -8.20 13.85
C LYS A 631 17.32 -7.75 13.11
N LEU A 632 17.83 -8.53 12.16
CA LEU A 632 19.00 -8.17 11.35
C LEU A 632 18.61 -7.14 10.27
N GLU A 633 17.55 -7.41 9.51
CA GLU A 633 17.01 -6.47 8.51
C GLU A 633 16.55 -5.14 9.13
N GLU A 634 15.97 -5.16 10.33
CA GLU A 634 15.58 -3.98 11.10
C GLU A 634 16.79 -3.13 11.50
N LEU A 635 17.92 -3.76 11.90
CA LEU A 635 19.15 -3.05 12.21
C LEU A 635 19.73 -2.38 10.97
N ASP A 636 19.83 -3.12 9.87
CA ASP A 636 20.31 -2.63 8.56
C ASP A 636 19.43 -1.46 8.04
N ALA A 637 18.14 -1.44 8.39
CA ALA A 637 17.18 -0.40 7.98
C ALA A 637 17.13 0.86 8.87
N THR A 638 17.49 0.75 10.14
CA THR A 638 17.23 1.81 11.15
C THR A 638 18.46 2.35 11.86
N HIS A 639 19.57 1.61 11.88
CA HIS A 639 20.75 2.02 12.63
C HIS A 639 21.54 3.11 11.87
N PRO A 640 21.82 4.28 12.46
CA PRO A 640 22.52 5.38 11.76
C PRO A 640 24.00 5.05 11.42
N GLY A 641 24.50 3.92 11.92
CA GLY A 641 25.78 3.34 11.55
C GLY A 641 25.77 2.46 10.29
N ALA A 642 24.61 2.12 9.73
CA ALA A 642 24.51 1.25 8.57
C ALA A 642 25.08 1.94 7.30
N PRO A 643 25.98 1.30 6.54
CA PRO A 643 26.55 1.90 5.33
C PRO A 643 25.55 1.85 4.17
N PRO A 644 25.56 2.84 3.26
CA PRO A 644 24.67 2.84 2.10
C PRO A 644 25.04 1.73 1.11
N LYS A 645 24.06 0.88 0.79
CA LYS A 645 24.16 -0.25 -0.14
C LYS A 645 23.11 -0.15 -1.24
N ALA A 646 23.42 -0.66 -2.43
CA ALA A 646 22.48 -0.65 -3.55
C ALA A 646 21.48 -1.81 -3.49
N MET A 647 20.20 -1.52 -3.75
CA MET A 647 19.19 -2.53 -4.00
C MET A 647 19.28 -3.03 -5.45
N VAL A 648 20.33 -3.82 -5.73
CA VAL A 648 20.66 -4.32 -7.07
C VAL A 648 19.82 -5.52 -7.51
N LEU A 649 19.81 -5.75 -8.82
CA LEU A 649 19.32 -6.95 -9.47
C LEU A 649 20.47 -7.53 -10.32
N GLU A 650 20.82 -8.79 -10.12
CA GLU A 650 21.95 -9.46 -10.78
C GLU A 650 21.45 -10.53 -11.76
N ASP A 651 22.24 -10.82 -12.80
CA ASP A 651 21.90 -11.85 -13.79
C ASP A 651 22.18 -13.27 -13.25
N ASN A 652 21.29 -14.21 -13.57
CA ASN A 652 21.45 -15.62 -13.24
C ASN A 652 22.55 -16.24 -14.13
N SER A 653 23.42 -17.07 -13.54
CA SER A 653 24.49 -17.78 -14.24
C SER A 653 24.00 -18.72 -15.36
N SER A 654 22.75 -19.15 -15.29
CA SER A 654 21.99 -19.78 -16.37
C SER A 654 20.70 -18.98 -16.60
N PRO A 655 20.60 -18.20 -17.70
CA PRO A 655 19.38 -17.48 -18.03
C PRO A 655 18.18 -18.41 -18.30
N TYR A 656 16.98 -17.90 -18.05
CA TYR A 656 15.72 -18.60 -18.27
C TYR A 656 15.18 -18.31 -19.69
N ASN A 657 14.86 -19.36 -20.44
CA ASN A 657 14.07 -19.22 -21.66
C ASN A 657 12.57 -19.30 -21.30
N PRO A 658 11.78 -18.24 -21.54
CA PRO A 658 10.39 -18.17 -21.12
C PRO A 658 9.47 -18.98 -22.05
N HIS A 659 8.46 -19.59 -21.45
CA HIS A 659 7.28 -20.06 -22.17
C HIS A 659 6.15 -19.04 -22.06
N VAL A 660 5.35 -18.89 -23.11
CA VAL A 660 4.07 -18.18 -23.02
C VAL A 660 3.14 -18.93 -22.07
N PHE A 661 2.78 -18.35 -20.93
CA PHE A 661 1.79 -18.95 -20.05
C PHE A 661 0.39 -18.75 -20.64
N VAL A 662 -0.29 -19.82 -21.02
CA VAL A 662 -1.59 -19.73 -21.70
C VAL A 662 -2.63 -19.16 -20.74
N ARG A 663 -3.22 -18.01 -21.09
CA ARG A 663 -4.08 -17.19 -20.22
C ARG A 663 -3.39 -16.74 -18.92
N GLY A 664 -2.07 -16.54 -18.96
CA GLY A 664 -1.26 -16.06 -17.84
C GLY A 664 -0.98 -17.09 -16.74
N ASN A 665 -1.47 -18.34 -16.86
CA ASN A 665 -1.36 -19.39 -15.84
C ASN A 665 -0.01 -20.13 -15.93
N PRO A 666 0.92 -20.00 -14.96
CA PRO A 666 2.24 -20.62 -15.01
C PRO A 666 2.22 -22.16 -15.09
N ASN A 667 1.13 -22.80 -14.66
CA ASN A 667 0.95 -24.25 -14.73
C ASN A 667 0.49 -24.75 -16.12
N ASN A 668 0.32 -23.85 -17.10
CA ASN A 668 -0.10 -24.16 -18.46
C ASN A 668 0.85 -23.50 -19.49
N PRO A 669 2.10 -23.98 -19.60
CA PRO A 669 3.08 -23.44 -20.55
C PRO A 669 2.72 -23.79 -22.00
N GLY A 670 2.73 -22.76 -22.85
CA GLY A 670 2.65 -22.86 -24.30
C GLY A 670 4.04 -22.86 -24.96
N PRO A 671 4.18 -22.28 -26.17
CA PRO A 671 5.46 -22.19 -26.87
C PRO A 671 6.55 -21.47 -26.05
N GLU A 672 7.79 -21.95 -26.18
CA GLU A 672 8.99 -21.21 -25.77
C GLU A 672 9.15 -19.98 -26.68
N VAL A 673 9.54 -18.84 -26.11
CA VAL A 673 9.81 -17.61 -26.86
C VAL A 673 11.20 -17.06 -26.50
N PRO A 674 11.94 -16.48 -27.47
CA PRO A 674 13.23 -15.88 -27.18
C PRO A 674 13.10 -14.64 -26.27
N ARG A 675 14.16 -14.32 -25.54
CA ARG A 675 14.29 -13.02 -24.87
C ARG A 675 14.67 -11.99 -25.93
N GLU A 676 13.76 -11.06 -26.24
CA GLU A 676 13.91 -10.06 -27.30
C GLU A 676 13.14 -8.76 -26.95
N PHE A 677 13.38 -7.69 -27.71
CA PHE A 677 12.68 -6.42 -27.53
C PHE A 677 11.28 -6.42 -28.19
N LEU A 678 10.50 -5.35 -28.00
CA LEU A 678 9.13 -5.24 -28.51
C LEU A 678 9.09 -5.15 -30.04
N ALA A 679 8.24 -5.95 -30.68
CA ALA A 679 7.98 -5.99 -32.12
C ALA A 679 7.52 -4.62 -32.67
N VAL A 680 6.71 -3.90 -31.89
CA VAL A 680 6.19 -2.57 -32.27
C VAL A 680 7.29 -1.50 -32.34
N VAL A 681 8.41 -1.65 -31.62
CA VAL A 681 9.51 -0.67 -31.59
C VAL A 681 10.68 -1.13 -32.48
N ALA A 682 11.11 -2.39 -32.37
CA ALA A 682 12.23 -2.93 -33.13
C ALA A 682 11.86 -3.44 -34.54
N GLY A 683 10.57 -3.57 -34.84
CA GLY A 683 10.06 -4.18 -36.07
C GLY A 683 10.14 -5.71 -36.09
N ALA A 684 9.63 -6.30 -37.17
CA ALA A 684 9.55 -7.76 -37.33
C ALA A 684 10.92 -8.46 -37.42
N ASN A 685 11.97 -7.77 -37.85
CA ASN A 685 13.32 -8.31 -38.04
C ASN A 685 14.22 -8.13 -36.80
N ARG A 686 13.62 -7.95 -35.61
CA ARG A 686 14.35 -7.88 -34.34
C ARG A 686 15.11 -9.18 -34.05
N LYS A 687 16.10 -9.09 -33.17
CA LYS A 687 16.97 -10.21 -32.80
C LYS A 687 16.82 -10.54 -31.31
N PRO A 688 16.89 -11.83 -30.93
CA PRO A 688 17.04 -12.21 -29.53
C PRO A 688 18.28 -11.60 -28.88
N PHE A 689 18.15 -11.21 -27.62
CA PHE A 689 19.25 -10.81 -26.75
C PHE A 689 20.21 -12.00 -26.51
N GLN A 690 21.50 -11.71 -26.34
CA GLN A 690 22.57 -12.71 -26.34
C GLN A 690 23.40 -12.72 -25.04
N LYS A 691 23.36 -11.66 -24.24
CA LYS A 691 24.24 -11.48 -23.06
C LYS A 691 23.47 -11.56 -21.75
N GLY A 692 23.84 -12.53 -20.91
CA GLY A 692 23.23 -12.72 -19.58
C GLY A 692 21.71 -12.87 -19.68
N SER A 693 21.00 -12.08 -18.88
CA SER A 693 19.54 -11.94 -18.91
C SER A 693 19.01 -11.24 -20.16
N GLY A 694 19.82 -10.45 -20.86
CA GLY A 694 19.41 -9.51 -21.91
C GLY A 694 19.06 -8.12 -21.38
N ARG A 695 19.19 -7.87 -20.07
CA ARG A 695 18.77 -6.63 -19.39
C ARG A 695 19.55 -5.39 -19.84
N LEU A 696 20.86 -5.50 -20.10
CA LEU A 696 21.65 -4.41 -20.69
C LEU A 696 21.26 -4.14 -22.16
N GLU A 697 20.96 -5.18 -22.95
CA GLU A 697 20.53 -5.03 -24.35
C GLU A 697 19.13 -4.39 -24.43
N LEU A 698 18.21 -4.79 -23.55
CA LEU A 698 16.91 -4.14 -23.33
C LEU A 698 17.09 -2.66 -22.97
N ALA A 699 18.00 -2.35 -22.04
CA ALA A 699 18.26 -0.98 -21.62
C ALA A 699 18.81 -0.10 -22.76
N GLN A 700 19.74 -0.63 -23.55
CA GLN A 700 20.28 0.03 -24.73
C GLN A 700 19.22 0.23 -25.84
N ALA A 701 18.31 -0.73 -26.01
CA ALA A 701 17.22 -0.63 -26.97
C ALA A 701 16.20 0.46 -26.57
N ILE A 702 15.86 0.56 -25.28
CA ILE A 702 15.00 1.63 -24.75
C ILE A 702 15.69 2.99 -24.87
N ALA A 703 16.97 3.09 -24.52
CA ALA A 703 17.76 4.31 -24.50
C ALA A 703 18.30 4.76 -25.88
N SER A 704 17.92 4.09 -26.97
CA SER A 704 18.38 4.42 -28.33
C SER A 704 17.76 5.71 -28.88
N ARG A 705 18.53 6.48 -29.67
CA ARG A 705 18.01 7.58 -30.52
C ARG A 705 16.92 7.08 -31.48
N ASP A 706 16.99 5.83 -31.92
CA ASP A 706 16.03 5.25 -32.86
C ASP A 706 14.70 4.85 -32.19
N ASN A 707 14.67 4.77 -30.84
CA ASN A 707 13.43 4.54 -30.10
C ASN A 707 12.63 5.84 -30.01
N ALA A 708 11.70 5.99 -30.95
CA ALA A 708 10.89 7.20 -31.12
C ALA A 708 9.89 7.48 -29.98
N LEU A 709 9.75 6.59 -28.98
CA LEU A 709 8.89 6.76 -27.82
C LEU A 709 9.58 7.49 -26.67
N THR A 710 10.74 6.99 -26.23
CA THR A 710 11.34 7.37 -24.93
C THR A 710 11.64 8.86 -24.81
N ALA A 711 12.18 9.49 -25.86
CA ALA A 711 12.41 10.94 -25.86
C ALA A 711 11.09 11.75 -25.86
N ARG A 712 10.08 11.35 -26.65
CA ARG A 712 8.77 12.02 -26.67
C ARG A 712 8.05 11.89 -25.31
N VAL A 713 8.16 10.74 -24.65
CA VAL A 713 7.51 10.46 -23.36
C VAL A 713 8.10 11.32 -22.24
N ILE A 714 9.43 11.39 -22.09
CA ILE A 714 10.03 12.24 -21.06
C ILE A 714 9.81 13.73 -21.34
N VAL A 715 9.93 14.16 -22.61
CA VAL A 715 9.60 15.53 -23.03
C VAL A 715 8.16 15.90 -22.69
N ASN A 716 7.20 15.00 -22.94
CA ASN A 716 5.79 15.25 -22.62
C ASN A 716 5.54 15.37 -21.10
N ARG A 717 6.29 14.64 -20.26
CA ARG A 717 6.22 14.79 -18.79
C ARG A 717 6.88 16.08 -18.30
N VAL A 718 8.04 16.45 -18.84
CA VAL A 718 8.66 17.76 -18.54
C VAL A 718 7.74 18.91 -18.95
N TRP A 719 7.06 18.80 -20.09
CA TRP A 719 6.03 19.75 -20.51
C TRP A 719 4.83 19.77 -19.55
N LEU A 720 4.30 18.60 -19.17
CA LEU A 720 3.20 18.45 -18.22
C LEU A 720 3.44 19.19 -16.90
N HIS A 721 4.63 19.03 -16.30
CA HIS A 721 4.95 19.69 -15.03
C HIS A 721 5.10 21.21 -15.14
N HIS A 722 5.51 21.74 -16.30
CA HIS A 722 5.58 23.20 -16.52
C HIS A 722 4.22 23.85 -16.86
N PHE A 723 3.27 23.12 -17.45
CA PHE A 723 2.01 23.71 -17.97
C PHE A 723 0.73 23.12 -17.36
N GLY A 724 0.83 22.21 -16.40
CA GLY A 724 -0.28 21.47 -15.79
C GLY A 724 -0.93 20.41 -16.69
N ALA A 725 -0.62 20.40 -17.99
CA ALA A 725 -1.09 19.43 -18.97
C ALA A 725 -0.02 19.12 -20.03
N GLY A 726 0.16 17.84 -20.37
CA GLY A 726 1.06 17.42 -21.46
C GLY A 726 0.52 17.77 -22.85
N LEU A 727 1.41 17.85 -23.84
CA LEU A 727 1.04 17.93 -25.26
C LEU A 727 0.20 16.71 -25.69
N VAL A 728 0.49 15.55 -25.09
CA VAL A 728 -0.30 14.32 -25.09
C VAL A 728 -0.89 14.13 -23.70
N ARG A 729 -2.22 13.98 -23.60
CA ARG A 729 -2.95 13.92 -22.31
C ARG A 729 -2.79 12.62 -21.53
N THR A 730 -2.07 11.63 -22.06
CA THR A 730 -1.87 10.31 -21.49
C THR A 730 -0.36 10.03 -21.28
N PRO A 731 0.27 10.51 -20.19
CA PRO A 731 1.74 10.57 -20.08
C PRO A 731 2.47 9.21 -19.91
N SER A 732 1.73 8.10 -19.90
CA SER A 732 2.26 6.72 -19.97
C SER A 732 1.43 5.80 -20.88
N ASP A 733 0.59 6.35 -21.75
CA ASP A 733 -0.08 5.61 -22.84
C ASP A 733 0.02 6.44 -24.14
N PHE A 734 0.97 6.02 -24.98
CA PHE A 734 1.24 6.55 -26.32
C PHE A 734 0.77 5.54 -27.40
N GLY A 735 -0.10 4.60 -27.02
CA GLY A 735 -0.62 3.54 -27.86
C GLY A 735 -1.58 4.00 -28.96
N LEU A 736 -2.10 3.07 -29.75
CA LEU A 736 -3.04 3.31 -30.86
C LEU A 736 -4.39 3.92 -30.43
N ARG A 737 -4.65 4.05 -29.12
CA ARG A 737 -5.81 4.73 -28.54
C ARG A 737 -5.50 6.08 -27.90
N SER A 738 -4.23 6.50 -27.87
CA SER A 738 -3.82 7.78 -27.32
C SER A 738 -4.31 8.97 -28.18
N ASP A 739 -4.71 10.04 -27.52
CA ASP A 739 -5.08 11.30 -28.17
C ASP A 739 -3.86 11.86 -28.93
N ALA A 740 -4.05 12.31 -30.18
CA ALA A 740 -2.95 12.92 -30.93
C ALA A 740 -2.42 14.18 -30.20
N PRO A 741 -1.11 14.48 -30.27
CA PRO A 741 -0.55 15.63 -29.57
C PRO A 741 -1.20 16.93 -30.06
N THR A 742 -1.45 17.89 -29.16
CA THR A 742 -2.01 19.21 -29.53
C THR A 742 -1.11 19.94 -30.53
N HIS A 743 0.21 19.81 -30.33
CA HIS A 743 1.27 20.36 -31.16
C HIS A 743 2.24 19.23 -31.55
N PRO A 744 1.95 18.42 -32.59
CA PRO A 744 2.75 17.22 -32.90
C PRO A 744 4.15 17.58 -33.41
N GLU A 745 4.30 18.68 -34.16
CA GLU A 745 5.60 19.17 -34.63
C GLU A 745 6.43 19.76 -33.47
N LEU A 746 5.78 20.35 -32.46
CA LEU A 746 6.47 20.83 -31.24
C LEU A 746 6.97 19.65 -30.40
N LEU A 747 6.20 18.56 -30.29
CA LEU A 747 6.63 17.35 -29.58
C LEU A 747 7.85 16.72 -30.27
N ASP A 748 7.84 16.62 -31.60
CA ASP A 748 8.98 16.13 -32.37
C ASP A 748 10.19 17.08 -32.32
N TYR A 749 9.98 18.40 -32.39
CA TYR A 749 11.03 19.40 -32.21
C TYR A 749 11.70 19.30 -30.84
N LEU A 750 10.92 19.22 -29.76
CA LEU A 750 11.45 19.10 -28.40
C LEU A 750 12.13 17.75 -28.17
N ALA A 751 11.61 16.66 -28.74
CA ALA A 751 12.23 15.33 -28.66
C ALA A 751 13.55 15.25 -29.43
N SER A 752 13.64 15.85 -30.63
CA SER A 752 14.90 15.93 -31.39
C SER A 752 15.91 16.84 -30.69
N TYR A 753 15.51 18.06 -30.30
CA TYR A 753 16.33 18.97 -29.49
C TYR A 753 16.92 18.29 -28.25
N PHE A 754 16.09 17.57 -27.48
CA PHE A 754 16.52 16.88 -26.27
C PHE A 754 17.56 15.78 -26.55
N ILE A 755 17.38 14.99 -27.62
CA ILE A 755 18.36 13.97 -28.03
C ILE A 755 19.67 14.63 -28.49
N ASP A 756 19.58 15.66 -29.33
CA ASP A 756 20.72 16.29 -30.01
C ASP A 756 21.57 17.14 -29.06
N GLU A 757 20.94 17.75 -28.04
CA GLU A 757 21.62 18.45 -26.94
C GLU A 757 22.22 17.50 -25.87
N GLY A 758 22.17 16.19 -26.09
CA GLY A 758 22.84 15.19 -25.26
C GLY A 758 21.98 14.60 -24.14
N TRP A 759 20.65 14.57 -24.30
CA TRP A 759 19.68 14.05 -23.31
C TRP A 759 19.71 14.77 -21.96
N SER A 760 20.15 16.05 -21.96
CA SER A 760 20.16 16.95 -20.80
C SER A 760 18.74 17.41 -20.46
N LEU A 761 18.31 17.15 -19.22
CA LEU A 761 17.02 17.66 -18.73
C LEU A 761 17.12 19.17 -18.48
N LYS A 762 18.24 19.65 -17.92
CA LYS A 762 18.41 21.08 -17.62
C LYS A 762 18.31 21.96 -18.87
N LYS A 763 18.90 21.56 -20.00
CA LYS A 763 18.74 22.28 -21.28
C LYS A 763 17.29 22.29 -21.78
N LEU A 764 16.56 21.20 -21.61
CA LEU A 764 15.14 21.13 -21.98
C LEU A 764 14.27 22.08 -21.13
N HIS A 765 14.44 22.08 -19.80
CA HIS A 765 13.76 23.05 -18.93
C HIS A 765 14.14 24.49 -19.30
N ARG A 766 15.43 24.75 -19.56
CA ARG A 766 15.93 26.07 -19.98
C ARG A 766 15.27 26.57 -21.25
N LEU A 767 15.12 25.71 -22.26
CA LEU A 767 14.43 26.06 -23.51
C LEU A 767 12.95 26.38 -23.27
N ILE A 768 12.27 25.60 -22.43
CA ILE A 768 10.85 25.79 -22.09
C ILE A 768 10.65 27.08 -21.30
N VAL A 769 11.35 27.26 -20.18
CA VAL A 769 11.22 28.43 -19.30
C VAL A 769 11.54 29.73 -20.03
N LEU A 770 12.54 29.74 -20.92
CA LEU A 770 12.93 30.94 -21.66
C LEU A 770 12.04 31.24 -22.89
N SER A 771 11.04 30.42 -23.19
CA SER A 771 10.01 30.70 -24.20
C SER A 771 9.04 31.78 -23.74
N ASN A 772 8.53 32.60 -24.67
CA ASN A 772 7.45 33.55 -24.36
C ASN A 772 6.14 32.81 -24.04
N THR A 773 5.94 31.61 -24.59
CA THR A 773 4.85 30.67 -24.26
C THR A 773 4.77 30.40 -22.76
N TYR A 774 5.89 30.05 -22.13
CA TYR A 774 5.97 29.84 -20.68
C TYR A 774 5.83 31.15 -19.90
N GLN A 775 6.34 32.28 -20.42
CA GLN A 775 6.33 33.57 -19.73
C GLN A 775 5.00 34.34 -19.81
N GLN A 776 3.92 33.75 -20.34
CA GLN A 776 2.57 34.36 -20.35
C GLN A 776 2.01 34.57 -18.93
N ASN A 777 1.08 35.50 -18.76
CA ASN A 777 0.26 35.62 -17.55
C ASN A 777 -0.97 34.69 -17.60
N SER A 778 -1.60 34.47 -16.44
CA SER A 778 -2.78 33.59 -16.30
C SER A 778 -4.13 34.29 -16.51
N ASP A 779 -4.15 35.62 -16.52
CA ASP A 779 -5.32 36.44 -16.87
C ASP A 779 -5.32 36.74 -18.38
N GLY A 780 -6.00 35.89 -19.14
CA GLY A 780 -6.22 36.07 -20.58
C GLY A 780 -7.63 36.58 -20.90
N GLU A 781 -7.83 37.02 -22.15
CA GLU A 781 -9.12 37.52 -22.63
C GLU A 781 -10.24 36.49 -22.52
N THR A 782 -11.39 36.90 -21.95
CA THR A 782 -12.51 36.01 -21.60
C THR A 782 -13.20 35.39 -22.82
N HIS A 783 -13.03 35.97 -24.02
CA HIS A 783 -13.59 35.44 -25.26
C HIS A 783 -12.86 34.18 -25.76
N TYR A 784 -11.54 34.07 -25.56
CA TYR A 784 -10.77 32.90 -26.01
C TYR A 784 -11.11 31.62 -25.23
N ALA A 785 -11.58 31.74 -23.98
CA ALA A 785 -12.13 30.63 -23.21
C ALA A 785 -13.39 30.00 -23.83
N GLN A 786 -14.04 30.65 -24.81
CA GLN A 786 -15.15 30.05 -25.59
C GLN A 786 -14.66 29.22 -26.79
N ILE A 787 -13.41 29.41 -27.22
CA ILE A 787 -12.78 28.70 -28.35
C ILE A 787 -11.91 27.55 -27.83
N ASP A 788 -11.18 27.78 -26.75
CA ASP A 788 -10.29 26.82 -26.10
C ASP A 788 -10.37 26.95 -24.56
N PRO A 789 -11.46 26.48 -23.93
CA PRO A 789 -11.65 26.53 -22.47
C PRO A 789 -10.58 25.74 -21.72
N ASP A 790 -10.09 24.67 -22.35
CA ASP A 790 -9.08 23.74 -21.83
C ASP A 790 -7.63 24.28 -21.94
N ASN A 791 -7.41 25.43 -22.58
CA ASN A 791 -6.09 26.00 -22.90
C ASN A 791 -5.17 25.02 -23.70
N ARG A 792 -5.73 24.14 -24.53
CA ARG A 792 -4.98 23.16 -25.36
C ARG A 792 -4.06 23.82 -26.39
N LEU A 793 -4.33 25.08 -26.74
CA LEU A 793 -3.58 25.91 -27.69
C LEU A 793 -2.59 26.85 -27.00
N LEU A 794 -2.48 26.82 -25.66
CA LEU A 794 -1.49 27.54 -24.87
C LEU A 794 -1.58 29.07 -25.07
N TRP A 795 -2.80 29.60 -25.18
CA TRP A 795 -3.09 31.02 -25.41
C TRP A 795 -2.88 31.91 -24.18
N LYS A 796 -2.59 31.30 -23.03
CA LYS A 796 -2.21 31.93 -21.77
C LYS A 796 -1.50 30.93 -20.86
N MET A 797 -1.02 31.38 -19.69
CA MET A 797 -0.63 30.45 -18.63
C MET A 797 -1.88 29.89 -17.90
N SER A 798 -1.74 28.69 -17.33
CA SER A 798 -2.74 28.08 -16.44
C SER A 798 -2.30 28.25 -14.99
N ARG A 799 -3.19 28.76 -14.13
CA ARG A 799 -2.94 28.82 -12.67
C ARG A 799 -2.72 27.42 -12.12
N GLN A 800 -1.70 27.22 -11.30
CA GLN A 800 -1.36 25.92 -10.72
C GLN A 800 -1.48 25.97 -9.18
N ARG A 801 -2.07 24.93 -8.57
CA ARG A 801 -2.06 24.74 -7.12
C ARG A 801 -0.70 24.15 -6.74
N LEU A 802 -0.04 24.67 -5.70
CA LEU A 802 1.15 24.04 -5.13
C LEU A 802 0.83 22.60 -4.73
N ASP A 803 1.70 21.65 -5.07
CA ASP A 803 1.54 20.26 -4.61
C ASP A 803 1.88 20.08 -3.13
N PHE A 804 1.74 18.86 -2.61
CA PHE A 804 1.95 18.57 -1.19
C PHE A 804 3.36 18.97 -0.72
N GLU A 805 4.37 18.62 -1.51
CA GLU A 805 5.78 18.89 -1.21
C GLU A 805 6.08 20.39 -1.28
N GLU A 806 5.62 21.09 -2.32
CA GLU A 806 5.77 22.53 -2.44
C GLU A 806 5.09 23.30 -1.31
N LEU A 807 3.83 22.97 -1.00
CA LEU A 807 3.04 23.64 0.03
C LEU A 807 3.69 23.44 1.40
N ARG A 808 4.09 22.20 1.73
CA ARG A 808 4.72 21.87 3.01
C ARG A 808 6.09 22.52 3.17
N ASP A 809 6.93 22.48 2.14
CA ASP A 809 8.27 23.07 2.19
C ASP A 809 8.20 24.61 2.19
N SER A 810 7.21 25.22 1.50
CA SER A 810 6.94 26.67 1.57
C SER A 810 6.56 27.11 2.98
N LEU A 811 5.66 26.38 3.65
CA LEU A 811 5.26 26.66 5.03
C LEU A 811 6.46 26.63 5.99
N LEU A 812 7.40 25.71 5.79
CA LEU A 812 8.64 25.59 6.56
C LEU A 812 9.70 26.66 6.19
N ALA A 813 9.78 27.08 4.93
CA ALA A 813 10.70 28.13 4.48
C ALA A 813 10.28 29.50 5.02
N ILE A 814 8.99 29.83 4.89
CA ILE A 814 8.37 31.06 5.36
C ILE A 814 8.41 31.14 6.89
N SER A 815 8.19 30.03 7.60
CA SER A 815 8.33 29.98 9.07
C SER A 815 9.79 30.04 9.57
N GLY A 816 10.77 29.92 8.68
CA GLY A 816 12.20 29.95 9.00
C GLY A 816 12.68 28.68 9.70
N LYS A 817 12.10 27.52 9.36
CA LYS A 817 12.41 26.21 9.97
C LYS A 817 12.93 25.15 9.00
N LEU A 818 12.77 25.33 7.68
CA LEU A 818 13.11 24.31 6.68
C LEU A 818 14.57 23.84 6.80
N ASP A 819 14.76 22.53 7.00
CA ASP A 819 16.06 21.88 6.91
C ASP A 819 16.33 21.42 5.47
N LEU A 820 17.41 21.97 4.91
CA LEU A 820 17.88 21.73 3.54
C LEU A 820 18.92 20.60 3.45
N THR A 821 19.23 19.91 4.56
CA THR A 821 20.16 18.76 4.59
C THR A 821 19.75 17.73 3.53
N GLU A 822 20.69 17.34 2.67
CA GLU A 822 20.45 16.43 1.54
C GLU A 822 20.68 14.96 1.94
N GLY A 823 19.83 14.07 1.41
CA GLY A 823 20.03 12.61 1.43
C GLY A 823 19.82 11.88 2.77
N GLY A 824 20.29 10.64 2.85
CA GLY A 824 20.26 9.80 4.06
C GLY A 824 18.90 9.14 4.35
N HIS A 825 18.72 8.55 5.53
CA HIS A 825 17.48 7.83 5.83
C HIS A 825 16.24 8.75 5.78
N ALA A 826 15.10 8.18 5.35
CA ALA A 826 13.81 8.88 5.35
C ALA A 826 13.33 9.15 6.78
N VAL A 827 12.57 10.23 6.96
CA VAL A 827 12.11 10.72 8.27
C VAL A 827 10.58 10.79 8.36
N ASP A 828 10.03 10.71 9.56
CA ASP A 828 8.60 10.97 9.76
C ASP A 828 8.31 12.48 9.61
N ILE A 829 7.50 12.83 8.61
CA ILE A 829 7.05 14.19 8.34
C ILE A 829 5.59 14.45 8.77
N VAL A 830 4.89 13.44 9.30
CA VAL A 830 3.48 13.53 9.72
C VAL A 830 3.26 13.31 11.22
N GLY A 831 4.19 12.66 11.92
CA GLY A 831 4.20 12.53 13.37
C GLY A 831 4.44 13.86 14.10
N GLU A 832 4.36 13.82 15.43
CA GLU A 832 4.52 14.99 16.29
C GLU A 832 5.72 14.81 17.26
N PRO A 833 6.70 15.73 17.29
CA PRO A 833 6.84 16.91 16.43
C PRO A 833 7.23 16.55 14.99
N SER A 834 6.59 17.21 14.00
CA SER A 834 6.86 16.97 12.57
C SER A 834 8.28 17.41 12.18
N SER A 835 9.00 16.54 11.47
CA SER A 835 10.37 16.82 11.02
C SER A 835 10.46 18.06 10.12
N THR A 836 11.47 18.90 10.33
CA THR A 836 11.67 20.13 9.53
C THR A 836 12.32 19.88 8.16
N ARG A 837 12.69 18.66 7.81
CA ARG A 837 13.27 18.33 6.49
C ARG A 837 12.26 18.55 5.36
N ARG A 838 12.79 18.81 4.16
CA ARG A 838 12.02 18.80 2.89
C ARG A 838 11.15 17.55 2.77
N ALA A 839 9.93 17.71 2.25
CA ALA A 839 8.94 16.65 2.10
C ALA A 839 9.42 15.45 1.26
N VAL A 840 10.36 15.66 0.33
CA VAL A 840 11.00 14.59 -0.48
C VAL A 840 11.75 13.56 0.38
N TYR A 841 12.16 13.93 1.60
CA TYR A 841 12.80 13.03 2.58
C TYR A 841 11.81 12.33 3.53
N GLY A 842 10.50 12.53 3.34
CA GLY A 842 9.46 11.86 4.12
C GLY A 842 9.42 10.34 3.89
N PHE A 843 9.15 9.59 4.96
CA PHE A 843 8.94 8.14 4.91
C PHE A 843 7.62 7.78 4.22
N VAL A 844 7.71 7.01 3.12
CA VAL A 844 6.56 6.58 2.31
C VAL A 844 6.21 5.13 2.63
N GLU A 845 5.24 4.91 3.53
CA GLU A 845 4.70 3.56 3.77
C GLU A 845 3.73 3.15 2.65
N ARG A 846 4.13 2.14 1.86
CA ARG A 846 3.40 1.62 0.70
C ARG A 846 1.94 1.24 0.98
N GLN A 847 1.66 0.60 2.11
CA GLN A 847 0.32 0.09 2.45
C GLN A 847 -0.59 1.11 3.13
N ASN A 848 0.01 2.07 3.84
CA ASN A 848 -0.68 2.90 4.83
C ASN A 848 -0.18 4.34 4.71
N LEU A 849 -0.35 4.92 3.52
CA LEU A 849 -0.07 6.34 3.32
C LEU A 849 -0.81 7.17 4.38
N PRO A 850 -0.17 8.18 4.99
CA PRO A 850 -0.84 9.08 5.90
C PRO A 850 -2.06 9.75 5.25
N ALA A 851 -3.11 10.02 6.03
CA ALA A 851 -4.30 10.71 5.51
C ALA A 851 -3.95 12.08 4.89
N MET A 852 -2.97 12.78 5.46
CA MET A 852 -2.41 14.03 4.94
C MET A 852 -1.95 13.91 3.47
N PHE A 853 -1.25 12.83 3.12
CA PHE A 853 -0.74 12.62 1.76
C PHE A 853 -1.89 12.45 0.76
N ARG A 854 -2.92 11.67 1.13
CA ARG A 854 -4.14 11.49 0.31
C ARG A 854 -4.92 12.79 0.13
N THR A 855 -5.02 13.64 1.16
CA THR A 855 -5.75 14.93 1.11
C THR A 855 -5.12 15.93 0.14
N PHE A 856 -3.80 15.86 -0.11
CA PHE A 856 -3.07 16.76 -1.02
C PHE A 856 -2.60 16.08 -2.31
N ASP A 857 -3.34 15.05 -2.76
CA ASP A 857 -3.17 14.35 -4.04
C ASP A 857 -1.80 13.68 -4.28
N PHE A 858 -1.09 13.29 -3.20
CA PHE A 858 0.19 12.59 -3.32
C PHE A 858 0.05 11.27 -4.11
N ALA A 859 1.03 10.97 -4.96
CA ALA A 859 1.01 9.80 -5.81
C ALA A 859 0.95 8.48 -4.99
N SER A 860 0.05 7.56 -5.38
CA SER A 860 0.06 6.21 -4.81
C SER A 860 1.36 5.51 -5.23
N PRO A 861 2.18 5.00 -4.30
CA PRO A 861 3.40 4.29 -4.63
C PRO A 861 3.11 2.86 -5.10
N ASP A 862 1.86 2.38 -5.01
CA ASP A 862 1.52 0.97 -5.25
C ASP A 862 1.52 0.58 -6.75
N THR A 863 1.56 1.58 -7.65
CA THR A 863 1.73 1.44 -9.11
C THR A 863 2.51 2.65 -9.67
N THR A 864 3.01 2.57 -10.92
CA THR A 864 3.61 3.72 -11.62
C THR A 864 2.59 4.85 -11.80
N SER A 865 2.84 6.02 -11.19
CA SER A 865 1.97 7.19 -11.33
C SER A 865 2.51 8.15 -12.42
N PRO A 866 1.80 8.32 -13.56
CA PRO A 866 2.25 9.20 -14.66
C PRO A 866 1.94 10.68 -14.46
N GLN A 867 0.97 10.96 -13.59
CA GLN A 867 0.43 12.28 -13.28
C GLN A 867 -0.39 12.13 -11.97
N ARG A 868 -0.32 13.13 -11.09
CA ARG A 868 -1.19 13.21 -9.91
C ARG A 868 -2.56 13.76 -10.30
N PHE A 869 -3.60 13.36 -9.57
CA PHE A 869 -4.86 14.10 -9.61
C PHE A 869 -4.64 15.51 -9.05
N SER A 870 -5.53 16.45 -9.38
CA SER A 870 -5.55 17.76 -8.73
C SER A 870 -6.98 17.98 -8.24
N THR A 871 -7.17 17.82 -6.94
CA THR A 871 -8.43 18.06 -6.27
C THR A 871 -8.35 19.33 -5.43
N THR A 872 -9.47 20.04 -5.35
CA THR A 872 -9.68 21.20 -4.49
C THR A 872 -10.86 20.89 -3.60
N VAL A 873 -10.59 20.47 -2.36
CA VAL A 873 -11.61 19.91 -1.45
C VAL A 873 -11.61 20.62 -0.09
N PRO A 874 -12.76 20.77 0.60
CA PRO A 874 -12.84 21.48 1.89
C PRO A 874 -11.88 20.95 2.95
N GLN A 875 -11.53 19.66 2.90
CA GLN A 875 -10.58 19.00 3.79
C GLN A 875 -9.17 19.62 3.72
N GLN A 876 -8.75 20.16 2.57
CA GLN A 876 -7.45 20.83 2.42
C GLN A 876 -7.44 22.17 3.18
N ALA A 877 -8.50 22.97 3.05
CA ALA A 877 -8.64 24.23 3.80
C ALA A 877 -8.79 23.96 5.31
N LEU A 878 -9.61 22.98 5.70
CA LEU A 878 -9.76 22.56 7.10
C LEU A 878 -8.44 22.04 7.69
N PHE A 879 -7.61 21.35 6.92
CA PHE A 879 -6.26 20.96 7.36
C PHE A 879 -5.41 22.19 7.66
N LEU A 880 -5.32 23.16 6.74
CA LEU A 880 -4.49 24.35 6.97
C LEU A 880 -5.00 25.19 8.16
N MET A 881 -6.32 25.24 8.39
CA MET A 881 -6.92 25.95 9.53
C MET A 881 -6.66 25.28 10.89
N ASN A 882 -6.60 23.94 10.95
CA ASN A 882 -6.65 23.20 12.22
C ASN A 882 -5.44 22.30 12.51
N SER A 883 -4.53 22.11 11.54
CA SER A 883 -3.38 21.22 11.69
C SER A 883 -2.35 21.78 12.69
N PRO A 884 -1.93 21.01 13.72
CA PRO A 884 -0.87 21.41 14.65
C PRO A 884 0.42 21.85 13.95
N PHE A 885 0.77 21.21 12.82
CA PHE A 885 1.91 21.60 11.99
C PHE A 885 1.80 23.04 11.45
N VAL A 886 0.62 23.43 10.95
CA VAL A 886 0.40 24.75 10.33
C VAL A 886 0.22 25.83 11.40
N ILE A 887 -0.48 25.49 12.49
CA ILE A 887 -0.55 26.31 13.71
C ILE A 887 0.87 26.61 14.21
N GLN A 888 1.74 25.60 14.31
CA GLN A 888 3.14 25.81 14.72
C GLN A 888 3.93 26.65 13.70
N GLN A 889 3.67 26.53 12.39
CA GLN A 889 4.31 27.40 11.39
C GLN A 889 3.86 28.86 11.49
N ALA A 890 2.58 29.12 11.83
CA ALA A 890 2.09 30.46 12.10
C ALA A 890 2.76 31.09 13.34
N LYS A 891 2.90 30.32 14.44
CA LYS A 891 3.66 30.75 15.63
C LYS A 891 5.13 31.03 15.31
N ASN A 892 5.77 30.13 14.58
CA ASN A 892 7.15 30.27 14.13
C ASN A 892 7.35 31.54 13.27
N LEU A 893 6.45 31.81 12.31
CA LEU A 893 6.47 32.99 11.44
C LEU A 893 6.30 34.30 12.24
N ALA A 894 5.23 34.40 13.06
CA ALA A 894 4.98 35.58 13.88
C ALA A 894 6.09 35.86 14.92
N GLY A 895 6.82 34.80 15.32
CA GLY A 895 7.95 34.82 16.24
C GLY A 895 9.33 35.02 15.59
N ARG A 896 9.46 35.14 14.26
CA ARG A 896 10.74 35.49 13.61
C ARG A 896 11.21 36.86 14.10
N GLU A 897 12.48 36.99 14.49
CA GLU A 897 12.96 38.21 15.17
C GLU A 897 12.83 39.46 14.29
N GLU A 898 13.03 39.35 12.98
CA GLU A 898 12.85 40.42 11.99
C GLU A 898 11.41 40.97 11.90
N ILE A 899 10.42 40.18 12.35
CA ILE A 899 8.99 40.52 12.45
C ILE A 899 8.68 40.99 13.87
N LYS A 900 9.15 40.26 14.88
CA LYS A 900 8.87 40.52 16.31
C LYS A 900 9.52 41.82 16.83
N SER A 901 10.67 42.21 16.30
CA SER A 901 11.38 43.45 16.64
C SER A 901 10.73 44.73 16.10
N ARG A 902 9.70 44.62 15.23
CA ARG A 902 8.98 45.78 14.66
C ARG A 902 8.01 46.35 15.69
N SER A 903 8.24 47.61 16.08
CA SER A 903 7.46 48.33 17.08
C SER A 903 6.14 48.91 16.55
N LEU A 904 6.11 49.29 15.26
CA LEU A 904 4.90 49.77 14.60
C LEU A 904 4.11 48.59 14.00
N PRO A 905 2.77 48.52 14.18
CA PRO A 905 1.95 47.48 13.58
C PRO A 905 2.05 47.44 12.05
N GLU A 906 2.16 48.60 11.39
CA GLU A 906 2.32 48.68 9.93
C GLU A 906 3.61 48.00 9.45
N ASP A 907 4.76 48.33 10.04
CA ASP A 907 6.05 47.71 9.72
C ASP A 907 6.02 46.19 9.94
N ARG A 908 5.33 45.74 10.99
CA ARG A 908 5.18 44.31 11.29
C ARG A 908 4.29 43.60 10.27
N ILE A 909 3.23 44.24 9.78
CA ILE A 909 2.39 43.74 8.68
C ILE A 909 3.18 43.71 7.37
N ARG A 910 3.89 44.79 7.00
CA ARG A 910 4.73 44.83 5.79
C ARG A 910 5.76 43.69 5.80
N ARG A 911 6.49 43.50 6.90
CA ARG A 911 7.47 42.39 7.00
C ARG A 911 6.83 41.00 6.96
N LEU A 912 5.61 40.83 7.46
CA LEU A 912 4.86 39.57 7.32
C LEU A 912 4.50 39.27 5.86
N TYR A 913 4.04 40.27 5.10
CA TYR A 913 3.78 40.15 3.65
C TYR A 913 5.07 39.90 2.85
N GLU A 914 6.17 40.60 3.17
CA GLU A 914 7.48 40.40 2.54
C GLU A 914 7.98 38.96 2.72
N VAL A 915 7.86 38.41 3.94
CA VAL A 915 8.32 37.04 4.24
C VAL A 915 7.37 35.99 3.64
N ALA A 916 6.05 36.20 3.65
CA ALA A 916 5.08 35.24 3.12
C ALA A 916 4.97 35.24 1.58
N TYR A 917 4.88 36.42 0.97
CA TYR A 917 4.54 36.60 -0.45
C TYR A 917 5.63 37.32 -1.27
N GLN A 918 6.75 37.74 -0.67
CA GLN A 918 7.84 38.41 -1.38
C GLN A 918 7.37 39.71 -2.08
N ARG A 919 6.49 40.47 -1.41
CA ARG A 919 6.02 41.81 -1.77
C ARG A 919 5.55 42.56 -0.53
N GLU A 920 5.38 43.87 -0.64
CA GLU A 920 4.58 44.65 0.31
C GLU A 920 3.06 44.39 0.12
N PRO A 921 2.24 44.65 1.16
CA PRO A 921 0.79 44.74 1.01
C PRO A 921 0.39 45.97 0.20
N ASP A 922 -0.74 45.91 -0.49
CA ASP A 922 -1.38 47.12 -0.99
C ASP A 922 -2.03 47.95 0.15
N HIS A 923 -2.54 49.14 -0.19
CA HIS A 923 -3.13 50.06 0.78
C HIS A 923 -4.35 49.48 1.51
N ASP A 924 -5.22 48.75 0.82
CA ASP A 924 -6.45 48.22 1.38
C ASP A 924 -6.20 46.87 2.08
N GLU A 925 -5.24 46.07 1.61
CA GLU A 925 -4.68 44.92 2.33
C GLU A 925 -4.06 45.30 3.68
N LEU A 926 -3.22 46.34 3.72
CA LEU A 926 -2.62 46.85 4.96
C LEU A 926 -3.70 47.34 5.92
N LYS A 927 -4.69 48.07 5.41
CA LYS A 927 -5.84 48.59 6.17
C LYS A 927 -6.76 47.47 6.69
N LEU A 928 -6.89 46.36 5.95
CA LEU A 928 -7.61 45.18 6.40
C LEU A 928 -6.83 44.44 7.51
N ALA A 929 -5.52 44.26 7.32
CA ALA A 929 -4.63 43.62 8.28
C ALA A 929 -4.55 44.36 9.63
N LEU A 930 -4.41 45.69 9.61
CA LEU A 930 -4.46 46.54 10.81
C LEU A 930 -5.76 46.31 11.59
N ARG A 931 -6.92 46.40 10.90
CA ARG A 931 -8.24 46.19 11.50
C ARG A 931 -8.42 44.78 12.06
N PHE A 932 -7.84 43.77 11.42
CA PHE A 932 -7.87 42.38 11.91
C PHE A 932 -7.08 42.23 13.22
N VAL A 933 -5.82 42.66 13.23
CA VAL A 933 -4.95 42.55 14.42
C VAL A 933 -5.51 43.39 15.59
N GLU A 934 -6.04 44.59 15.32
CA GLU A 934 -6.71 45.43 16.33
C GLU A 934 -7.98 44.79 16.92
N ALA A 935 -8.73 44.02 16.13
CA ALA A 935 -9.95 43.36 16.59
C ALA A 935 -9.61 42.12 17.43
N GLU A 936 -8.70 41.27 16.93
CA GLU A 936 -8.26 40.07 17.64
C GLU A 936 -7.56 40.39 18.97
N ALA A 937 -6.80 41.48 19.04
CA ALA A 937 -6.18 41.95 20.29
C ALA A 937 -7.19 42.44 21.35
N ARG A 938 -8.48 42.58 21.01
CA ARG A 938 -9.57 42.96 21.94
C ARG A 938 -10.43 41.77 22.37
N VAL A 939 -10.25 40.59 21.78
CA VAL A 939 -10.94 39.36 22.20
C VAL A 939 -10.31 38.90 23.53
N PRO A 940 -11.07 38.82 24.64
CA PRO A 940 -10.54 38.26 25.87
C PRO A 940 -10.09 36.82 25.65
N THR A 941 -8.91 36.45 26.12
CA THR A 941 -8.52 35.04 26.20
C THR A 941 -9.50 34.35 27.14
N GLU A 942 -10.33 33.46 26.61
CA GLU A 942 -11.24 32.65 27.42
C GLU A 942 -10.42 31.88 28.48
N PRO A 943 -10.93 31.76 29.73
CA PRO A 943 -10.28 30.90 30.70
C PRO A 943 -10.26 29.46 30.15
N PRO A 944 -9.17 28.70 30.36
CA PRO A 944 -9.08 27.34 29.83
C PRO A 944 -10.24 26.50 30.35
N ASP A 945 -10.89 25.74 29.46
CA ASP A 945 -11.99 24.83 29.77
C ASP A 945 -11.63 23.96 31.00
N THR A 946 -12.29 24.21 32.13
CA THR A 946 -12.22 23.31 33.28
C THR A 946 -12.75 21.95 32.83
N PRO A 947 -11.96 20.86 32.91
CA PRO A 947 -12.40 19.55 32.44
C PRO A 947 -13.71 19.14 33.11
N VAL A 948 -14.76 19.00 32.30
CA VAL A 948 -16.13 18.74 32.77
C VAL A 948 -16.23 17.40 33.49
N TRP A 949 -15.32 16.47 33.19
CA TRP A 949 -15.07 15.25 33.96
C TRP A 949 -13.67 15.28 34.59
N GLN A 950 -13.57 14.77 35.82
CA GLN A 950 -12.33 14.55 36.57
C GLN A 950 -12.32 13.12 37.14
N TYR A 951 -11.13 12.55 37.29
CA TYR A 951 -10.92 11.16 37.74
C TYR A 951 -10.00 11.16 38.97
N GLY A 952 -10.47 10.60 40.08
CA GLY A 952 -9.84 10.75 41.38
C GLY A 952 -10.21 9.64 42.36
N TYR A 953 -9.77 9.83 43.60
CA TYR A 953 -10.19 9.06 44.76
C TYR A 953 -10.57 9.99 45.92
N GLY A 954 -11.23 9.45 46.95
CA GLY A 954 -11.53 10.23 48.14
C GLY A 954 -12.28 9.48 49.23
N GLU A 955 -12.39 10.13 50.39
CA GLU A 955 -13.18 9.66 51.53
C GLU A 955 -14.61 10.18 51.43
N PHE A 956 -15.58 9.28 51.62
CA PHE A 956 -16.98 9.65 51.76
C PHE A 956 -17.35 9.80 53.25
N ASP A 957 -17.83 10.98 53.63
CA ASP A 957 -18.30 11.28 54.98
C ASP A 957 -19.78 10.86 55.11
N GLU A 958 -20.00 9.75 55.81
CA GLU A 958 -21.33 9.17 56.11
C GLU A 958 -22.23 10.12 56.94
N ALA A 959 -21.65 11.00 57.76
CA ALA A 959 -22.40 11.93 58.61
C ALA A 959 -22.79 13.21 57.85
N ALA A 960 -21.88 13.76 57.04
CA ALA A 960 -22.15 14.90 56.16
C ALA A 960 -22.89 14.50 54.85
N LYS A 961 -22.92 13.20 54.54
CA LYS A 961 -23.43 12.59 53.28
C LYS A 961 -22.80 13.20 52.03
N ARG A 962 -21.48 13.40 52.06
CA ARG A 962 -20.70 14.14 51.06
C ARG A 962 -19.32 13.50 50.84
N VAL A 963 -18.74 13.73 49.67
CA VAL A 963 -17.30 13.53 49.46
C VAL A 963 -16.56 14.57 50.30
N LYS A 964 -15.70 14.10 51.21
CA LYS A 964 -14.96 14.91 52.19
C LYS A 964 -13.76 15.60 51.56
N GLU A 965 -13.00 14.84 50.78
CA GLU A 965 -11.85 15.27 49.98
C GLU A 965 -11.88 14.55 48.63
N PHE A 966 -11.34 15.17 47.59
CA PHE A 966 -11.19 14.57 46.26
C PHE A 966 -9.77 14.83 45.76
N HIS A 967 -9.05 13.74 45.49
CA HIS A 967 -7.66 13.74 45.08
C HIS A 967 -7.57 13.19 43.65
N PRO A 968 -7.13 13.98 42.65
CA PRO A 968 -6.97 13.50 41.27
C PRO A 968 -5.98 12.33 41.18
N LEU A 969 -6.27 11.35 40.32
CA LEU A 969 -5.34 10.26 40.02
C LEU A 969 -4.16 10.82 39.20
N SER A 970 -2.92 10.45 39.52
CA SER A 970 -1.73 11.13 38.98
C SER A 970 -1.26 10.61 37.62
N HIS A 971 -1.62 9.36 37.28
CA HIS A 971 -1.06 8.66 36.12
C HIS A 971 -2.16 8.19 35.16
N PHE A 972 -1.96 8.45 33.87
CA PHE A 972 -2.84 8.01 32.78
C PHE A 972 -2.09 7.09 31.81
N THR A 973 -2.58 5.87 31.62
CA THR A 973 -1.91 4.80 30.85
C THR A 973 -2.19 4.82 29.35
N GLY A 974 -2.94 5.81 28.86
CA GLY A 974 -3.54 5.81 27.52
C GLY A 974 -4.98 5.26 27.51
N SER A 975 -5.37 4.43 28.48
CA SER A 975 -6.70 3.81 28.56
C SER A 975 -7.35 3.83 29.95
N ALA A 976 -6.58 4.10 31.01
CA ALA A 976 -7.07 4.20 32.38
C ALA A 976 -6.31 5.26 33.19
N TRP A 977 -6.96 5.79 34.22
CA TRP A 977 -6.38 6.61 35.28
C TRP A 977 -6.12 5.75 36.52
N GLN A 978 -4.97 5.93 37.17
CA GLN A 978 -4.54 5.16 38.35
C GLN A 978 -3.58 5.98 39.24
N GLY A 979 -3.28 5.48 40.44
CA GLY A 979 -2.51 6.20 41.46
C GLY A 979 -1.12 6.65 41.02
N GLY A 980 -0.35 5.75 40.38
CA GLY A 980 0.99 6.00 39.83
C GLY A 980 1.32 5.06 38.67
N GLU A 981 2.59 4.95 38.28
CA GLU A 981 3.04 4.08 37.17
C GLU A 981 2.76 2.58 37.37
N LYS A 982 2.48 2.16 38.61
CA LYS A 982 2.23 0.76 38.99
C LYS A 982 0.89 0.63 39.69
N LEU A 983 0.26 -0.53 39.51
CA LEU A 983 -0.95 -0.94 40.20
C LEU A 983 -0.68 -2.29 40.89
N PRO A 984 -1.04 -2.49 42.17
CA PRO A 984 -1.60 -1.48 43.08
C PRO A 984 -0.59 -0.38 43.40
N ASP A 985 -1.10 0.82 43.67
CA ASP A 985 -0.33 1.93 44.21
C ASP A 985 0.01 1.71 45.69
N GLY A 986 1.15 2.26 46.14
CA GLY A 986 1.65 2.09 47.51
C GLY A 986 0.90 2.85 48.60
N GLN A 987 0.03 3.80 48.25
CA GLN A 987 -0.79 4.59 49.18
C GLN A 987 -2.28 4.29 49.02
N ILE A 988 -2.78 4.32 47.77
CA ILE A 988 -4.23 4.18 47.48
C ILE A 988 -4.65 2.77 47.04
N GLY A 989 -3.68 1.89 46.77
CA GLY A 989 -3.94 0.50 46.40
C GLY A 989 -4.50 0.34 44.99
N TRP A 990 -5.59 -0.41 44.85
CA TRP A 990 -6.12 -0.82 43.55
C TRP A 990 -6.97 0.23 42.80
N VAL A 991 -7.03 1.50 43.25
CA VAL A 991 -7.85 2.53 42.58
C VAL A 991 -7.48 2.67 41.10
N LEU A 992 -8.46 2.38 40.25
CA LEU A 992 -8.37 2.58 38.80
C LEU A 992 -9.71 3.05 38.26
N LEU A 993 -9.68 3.96 37.29
CA LEU A 993 -10.85 4.37 36.50
C LEU A 993 -10.55 4.25 35.01
N ASN A 994 -11.44 3.60 34.27
CA ASN A 994 -11.40 3.49 32.81
C ASN A 994 -12.68 4.06 32.20
N ALA A 995 -12.79 4.13 30.87
CA ALA A 995 -13.96 4.71 30.20
C ALA A 995 -15.30 4.12 30.71
N THR A 996 -15.38 2.81 30.91
CA THR A 996 -16.60 2.09 31.27
C THR A 996 -16.83 1.88 32.78
N GLY A 997 -15.81 2.04 33.62
CA GLY A 997 -15.90 1.68 35.04
C GLY A 997 -14.58 1.87 35.79
N GLY A 998 -14.21 0.90 36.63
CA GLY A 998 -13.01 0.98 37.44
C GLY A 998 -12.87 -0.12 38.48
N HIS A 999 -12.10 0.20 39.53
CA HIS A 999 -11.84 -0.63 40.70
C HIS A 999 -11.74 0.30 41.93
N PRO A 1000 -12.38 -0.02 43.08
CA PRO A 1000 -12.23 0.76 44.30
C PRO A 1000 -10.82 0.62 44.88
N GLY A 1001 -10.43 1.54 45.75
CA GLY A 1001 -9.22 1.42 46.57
C GLY A 1001 -9.41 0.47 47.75
N ASN A 1002 -8.37 0.34 48.57
CA ASN A 1002 -8.28 -0.72 49.59
C ASN A 1002 -9.19 -0.52 50.81
N ASP A 1003 -9.77 0.67 51.00
CA ASP A 1003 -10.76 0.96 52.04
C ASP A 1003 -11.72 2.11 51.60
N PRO A 1004 -12.82 2.37 52.34
CA PRO A 1004 -13.77 3.44 52.02
C PRO A 1004 -13.22 4.88 52.08
N ARG A 1005 -11.96 5.10 52.46
CA ARG A 1005 -11.27 6.41 52.37
C ARG A 1005 -10.59 6.61 51.02
N HIS A 1006 -10.49 5.53 50.23
CA HIS A 1006 -9.92 5.50 48.88
C HIS A 1006 -10.98 5.03 47.88
N ALA A 1007 -12.23 5.48 48.04
CA ALA A 1007 -13.28 5.21 47.07
C ALA A 1007 -12.88 5.78 45.69
N ALA A 1008 -13.18 5.07 44.61
CA ALA A 1008 -12.93 5.55 43.25
C ALA A 1008 -14.00 6.59 42.89
N ILE A 1009 -13.58 7.79 42.46
CA ILE A 1009 -14.51 8.91 42.20
C ILE A 1009 -14.37 9.41 40.76
N ARG A 1010 -15.45 9.29 39.99
CA ARG A 1010 -15.63 10.04 38.75
C ARG A 1010 -16.44 11.30 39.06
N ARG A 1011 -15.82 12.47 38.97
CA ARG A 1011 -16.43 13.77 39.27
C ARG A 1011 -16.87 14.46 37.99
N TRP A 1012 -18.10 14.96 37.96
CA TRP A 1012 -18.58 15.90 36.94
C TRP A 1012 -18.74 17.29 37.54
N THR A 1013 -18.33 18.34 36.82
CA THR A 1013 -18.44 19.73 37.27
C THR A 1013 -19.39 20.51 36.37
N ALA A 1014 -20.38 21.18 36.96
CA ALA A 1014 -21.42 21.91 36.25
C ALA A 1014 -20.85 23.16 35.53
N PRO A 1015 -20.96 23.27 34.19
CA PRO A 1015 -20.53 24.46 33.47
C PRO A 1015 -21.59 25.57 33.44
N GLN A 1016 -22.83 25.28 33.84
CA GLN A 1016 -23.97 26.19 33.78
C GLN A 1016 -25.04 25.82 34.83
N GLU A 1017 -25.95 26.75 35.12
CA GLU A 1017 -27.14 26.46 35.94
C GLU A 1017 -28.14 25.59 35.16
N ALA A 1018 -28.63 24.51 35.78
CA ALA A 1018 -29.44 23.48 35.14
C ALA A 1018 -30.18 22.59 36.16
N LYS A 1019 -31.18 21.85 35.69
CA LYS A 1019 -31.68 20.62 36.31
C LYS A 1019 -31.21 19.42 35.48
N LEU A 1020 -30.84 18.32 36.12
CA LEU A 1020 -30.11 17.21 35.49
C LEU A 1020 -30.83 15.88 35.69
N ALA A 1021 -31.21 15.20 34.61
CA ALA A 1021 -31.52 13.78 34.66
C ALA A 1021 -30.21 12.99 34.62
N ILE A 1022 -30.04 12.01 35.52
CA ILE A 1022 -28.85 11.16 35.59
C ILE A 1022 -29.28 9.71 35.40
N ASN A 1023 -28.72 9.07 34.37
CA ASN A 1023 -29.03 7.71 33.97
C ASN A 1023 -27.76 6.87 33.94
N GLY A 1024 -27.75 5.69 34.55
CA GLY A 1024 -26.59 4.81 34.53
C GLY A 1024 -26.95 3.39 34.94
N THR A 1025 -26.02 2.46 34.77
CA THR A 1025 -26.12 1.11 35.32
C THR A 1025 -24.81 0.79 36.00
N LEU A 1026 -24.87 0.50 37.30
CA LEU A 1026 -23.75 0.01 38.08
C LEU A 1026 -23.79 -1.52 38.02
N LYS A 1027 -22.65 -2.16 37.72
CA LYS A 1027 -22.52 -3.61 37.60
C LYS A 1027 -21.24 -4.10 38.26
N HIS A 1028 -21.35 -5.20 38.99
CA HIS A 1028 -20.25 -5.99 39.53
C HIS A 1028 -20.41 -7.43 39.05
N GLU A 1029 -19.41 -7.97 38.35
CA GLU A 1029 -19.53 -9.26 37.65
C GLU A 1029 -18.99 -10.45 38.45
N ASN A 1030 -17.99 -10.23 39.30
CA ASN A 1030 -17.27 -11.32 39.93
C ASN A 1030 -18.07 -11.90 41.10
N GLU A 1031 -18.15 -13.23 41.18
CA GLU A 1031 -18.78 -13.94 42.29
C GLU A 1031 -17.86 -14.01 43.52
N ALA A 1032 -16.53 -13.91 43.31
CA ALA A 1032 -15.51 -14.11 44.34
C ALA A 1032 -15.14 -12.86 45.17
N GLY A 1033 -15.60 -11.66 44.79
CA GLY A 1033 -15.50 -10.45 45.63
C GLY A 1033 -16.66 -10.36 46.62
N ASP A 1034 -16.75 -9.28 47.41
CA ASP A 1034 -17.94 -8.99 48.23
C ASP A 1034 -18.85 -7.90 47.63
N GLY A 1035 -18.41 -7.25 46.55
CA GLY A 1035 -19.21 -6.41 45.67
C GLY A 1035 -19.19 -4.94 46.05
N VAL A 1036 -19.28 -4.06 45.06
CA VAL A 1036 -19.12 -2.63 45.29
C VAL A 1036 -20.40 -1.93 45.75
N ARG A 1037 -20.22 -0.85 46.52
CA ARG A 1037 -21.25 0.15 46.78
C ARG A 1037 -21.01 1.38 45.91
N GLY A 1038 -22.02 1.83 45.19
CA GLY A 1038 -21.96 3.02 44.34
C GLY A 1038 -22.91 4.11 44.82
N ARG A 1039 -22.47 5.37 44.76
CA ARG A 1039 -23.19 6.56 45.25
C ARG A 1039 -23.14 7.68 44.23
N ILE A 1040 -24.26 8.38 44.04
CA ILE A 1040 -24.28 9.67 43.32
C ILE A 1040 -24.42 10.77 44.37
N VAL A 1041 -23.44 11.67 44.42
CA VAL A 1041 -23.31 12.70 45.47
C VAL A 1041 -23.24 14.08 44.82
N SER A 1042 -24.14 14.98 45.21
CA SER A 1042 -24.14 16.38 44.78
C SER A 1042 -23.43 17.27 45.80
N SER A 1043 -22.56 18.18 45.34
CA SER A 1043 -21.99 19.24 46.19
C SER A 1043 -23.07 20.16 46.79
N ARG A 1044 -24.26 20.24 46.17
CA ARG A 1044 -25.38 21.06 46.62
C ARG A 1044 -26.21 20.35 47.68
N VAL A 1045 -26.70 19.14 47.39
CA VAL A 1045 -27.70 18.44 48.23
C VAL A 1045 -27.20 17.19 48.98
N GLY A 1046 -25.96 16.74 48.75
CA GLY A 1046 -25.42 15.49 49.30
C GLY A 1046 -25.80 14.27 48.44
N VAL A 1047 -25.84 13.07 49.04
CA VAL A 1047 -26.26 11.83 48.35
C VAL A 1047 -27.66 11.98 47.75
N VAL A 1048 -27.78 11.73 46.44
CA VAL A 1048 -29.06 11.65 45.71
C VAL A 1048 -29.45 10.21 45.35
N GLY A 1049 -28.54 9.25 45.50
CA GLY A 1049 -28.83 7.81 45.41
C GLY A 1049 -27.62 6.96 45.80
N GLU A 1050 -27.90 5.75 46.30
CA GLU A 1050 -26.92 4.76 46.75
C GLU A 1050 -27.42 3.34 46.38
N TRP A 1051 -26.52 2.49 45.88
CA TRP A 1051 -26.79 1.11 45.45
C TRP A 1051 -25.65 0.20 45.90
N THR A 1052 -25.92 -1.09 46.12
CA THR A 1052 -24.90 -2.11 46.43
C THR A 1052 -25.08 -3.28 45.47
N VAL A 1053 -24.04 -3.68 44.74
CA VAL A 1053 -24.12 -4.77 43.76
C VAL A 1053 -23.03 -5.82 44.00
N HIS A 1054 -23.46 -7.08 44.06
CA HIS A 1054 -22.59 -8.26 44.10
C HIS A 1054 -23.15 -9.29 43.12
N HIS A 1055 -22.30 -9.82 42.22
CA HIS A 1055 -22.69 -10.59 41.02
C HIS A 1055 -23.97 -10.10 40.31
N ALA A 1056 -24.15 -8.77 40.20
CA ALA A 1056 -25.41 -8.13 39.85
C ALA A 1056 -25.22 -6.82 39.07
N LYS A 1057 -26.34 -6.27 38.59
CA LYS A 1057 -26.42 -4.92 37.98
C LYS A 1057 -27.69 -4.21 38.43
N GLU A 1058 -27.61 -2.91 38.70
CA GLU A 1058 -28.76 -2.07 39.04
C GLU A 1058 -28.77 -0.76 38.25
N LEU A 1059 -29.98 -0.27 37.95
CA LEU A 1059 -30.20 0.99 37.25
C LEU A 1059 -30.07 2.16 38.24
N THR A 1060 -29.02 2.96 38.10
CA THR A 1060 -28.72 4.08 38.99
C THR A 1060 -29.46 5.35 38.57
N ALA A 1061 -30.80 5.28 38.58
CA ALA A 1061 -31.68 6.40 38.26
C ALA A 1061 -32.02 7.19 39.54
N VAL A 1062 -32.10 8.52 39.43
CA VAL A 1062 -32.41 9.44 40.55
C VAL A 1062 -33.36 10.54 40.09
N GLU A 1063 -34.05 11.16 41.05
CA GLU A 1063 -34.83 12.38 40.80
C GLU A 1063 -33.94 13.50 40.24
N PRO A 1064 -34.41 14.35 39.30
CA PRO A 1064 -33.53 15.27 38.58
C PRO A 1064 -32.89 16.33 39.50
N VAL A 1065 -31.56 16.42 39.47
CA VAL A 1065 -30.74 17.20 40.42
C VAL A 1065 -30.53 18.63 39.91
N GLU A 1066 -30.71 19.64 40.77
CA GLU A 1066 -30.46 21.05 40.43
C GLU A 1066 -29.01 21.45 40.75
N VAL A 1067 -28.37 22.16 39.81
CA VAL A 1067 -26.96 22.61 39.89
C VAL A 1067 -26.80 24.05 39.41
N LYS A 1068 -25.75 24.72 39.91
CA LYS A 1068 -25.22 26.02 39.47
C LYS A 1068 -23.79 25.85 38.94
N PRO A 1069 -23.21 26.82 38.20
CA PRO A 1069 -21.83 26.73 37.72
C PRO A 1069 -20.86 26.45 38.88
N GLY A 1070 -20.00 25.44 38.71
CA GLY A 1070 -19.03 25.00 39.73
C GLY A 1070 -19.55 23.99 40.77
N ASP A 1071 -20.83 23.65 40.79
CA ASP A 1071 -21.30 22.48 41.56
C ASP A 1071 -20.75 21.17 40.98
N THR A 1072 -20.56 20.15 41.82
CA THR A 1072 -20.12 18.81 41.38
C THR A 1072 -21.20 17.76 41.56
N ILE A 1073 -21.17 16.76 40.67
CA ILE A 1073 -21.87 15.48 40.79
C ILE A 1073 -20.80 14.38 40.78
N ASP A 1074 -20.61 13.73 41.92
CA ASP A 1074 -19.58 12.72 42.14
C ASP A 1074 -20.20 11.32 42.11
N PHE A 1075 -19.69 10.47 41.22
CA PHE A 1075 -19.98 9.04 41.17
C PHE A 1075 -18.89 8.32 41.95
N VAL A 1076 -19.21 7.99 43.20
CA VAL A 1076 -18.30 7.42 44.20
C VAL A 1076 -18.52 5.92 44.26
N VAL A 1077 -17.46 5.12 44.24
CA VAL A 1077 -17.53 3.66 44.39
C VAL A 1077 -16.56 3.18 45.47
N ASP A 1078 -17.10 2.59 46.54
CA ASP A 1078 -16.36 2.02 47.67
C ASP A 1078 -16.47 0.49 47.73
N CYS A 1079 -15.39 -0.17 48.16
CA CYS A 1079 -15.37 -1.58 48.53
C CYS A 1079 -16.07 -1.80 49.88
N ARG A 1080 -16.66 -2.98 50.13
CA ARG A 1080 -17.44 -3.19 51.36
C ARG A 1080 -16.60 -3.66 52.54
N SER A 1081 -15.93 -4.82 52.45
CA SER A 1081 -15.01 -5.31 53.49
C SER A 1081 -13.54 -5.38 53.04
N GLY A 1082 -13.29 -5.43 51.74
CA GLY A 1082 -11.96 -5.34 51.13
C GLY A 1082 -12.07 -5.22 49.61
N PRO A 1083 -10.98 -4.87 48.89
CA PRO A 1083 -11.01 -4.59 47.45
C PRO A 1083 -10.94 -5.85 46.57
N ASP A 1084 -10.74 -7.04 47.14
CA ASP A 1084 -10.39 -8.23 46.36
C ASP A 1084 -11.51 -8.62 45.41
N SER A 1085 -11.19 -8.73 44.10
CA SER A 1085 -12.13 -9.02 43.01
C SER A 1085 -13.18 -7.96 42.67
N ASP A 1086 -13.18 -6.78 43.32
CA ASP A 1086 -14.24 -5.77 43.26
C ASP A 1086 -14.23 -4.85 42.01
N SER A 1087 -13.89 -5.40 40.85
CA SER A 1087 -13.94 -4.67 39.57
C SER A 1087 -15.38 -4.33 39.16
N PHE A 1088 -15.64 -3.08 38.79
CA PHE A 1088 -16.98 -2.58 38.46
C PHE A 1088 -17.09 -1.91 37.09
N SER A 1089 -18.30 -1.92 36.55
CA SER A 1089 -18.71 -1.15 35.36
C SER A 1089 -19.77 -0.14 35.76
N TRP A 1090 -19.49 1.15 35.52
CA TRP A 1090 -20.43 2.26 35.72
C TRP A 1090 -20.05 3.43 34.82
N ALA A 1091 -20.82 3.61 33.74
CA ALA A 1091 -20.69 4.72 32.80
C ALA A 1091 -22.00 5.55 32.81
N PRO A 1092 -22.12 6.55 33.70
CA PRO A 1092 -23.31 7.38 33.79
C PRO A 1092 -23.43 8.39 32.63
N LYS A 1093 -24.67 8.76 32.33
CA LYS A 1093 -25.08 9.83 31.41
C LYS A 1093 -25.80 10.92 32.19
N ILE A 1094 -25.34 12.15 32.05
CA ILE A 1094 -25.98 13.35 32.62
C ILE A 1094 -26.66 14.10 31.48
N GLN A 1095 -27.93 14.46 31.63
CA GLN A 1095 -28.73 15.13 30.60
C GLN A 1095 -29.40 16.38 31.17
N LEU A 1096 -29.31 17.50 30.44
CA LEU A 1096 -29.91 18.76 30.87
C LEU A 1096 -31.44 18.76 30.66
N VAL A 1097 -32.19 19.03 31.73
CA VAL A 1097 -33.65 19.14 31.75
C VAL A 1097 -34.02 20.62 31.99
N ARG A 1098 -34.83 21.21 31.09
CA ARG A 1098 -35.39 22.56 31.28
C ARG A 1098 -36.86 22.48 31.68
N PRO A 1099 -37.31 23.24 32.70
CA PRO A 1099 -38.69 23.70 32.78
C PRO A 1099 -38.95 24.91 31.85
N TYR A 1100 -40.23 25.16 31.56
CA TYR A 1100 -40.91 26.25 30.83
C TYR A 1100 -41.63 25.85 29.52
N PRO A 1101 -42.77 26.51 29.19
CA PRO A 1101 -43.90 25.83 28.55
C PRO A 1101 -44.07 26.04 27.03
N ASP A 1102 -43.17 26.76 26.37
CA ASP A 1102 -43.33 27.10 24.94
C ASP A 1102 -42.56 26.14 24.02
N ASN A 1103 -43.29 25.61 23.03
CA ASN A 1103 -42.98 24.38 22.29
C ASN A 1103 -41.89 24.54 21.22
N SER A 1104 -40.69 24.94 21.65
CA SER A 1104 -39.46 25.06 20.87
C SER A 1104 -38.57 23.83 21.03
N GLU A 1105 -37.77 23.49 20.02
CA GLU A 1105 -37.03 22.21 19.99
C GLU A 1105 -36.02 22.11 21.14
N ALA A 1106 -36.12 21.03 21.92
CA ALA A 1106 -35.19 20.74 23.01
C ALA A 1106 -33.79 20.46 22.45
N LEU A 1107 -32.76 21.08 23.05
CA LEU A 1107 -31.36 20.87 22.69
C LEU A 1107 -30.69 19.93 23.70
N ASP A 1108 -30.45 18.71 23.25
CA ASP A 1108 -30.01 17.54 24.02
C ASP A 1108 -28.53 17.62 24.50
N LYS A 1109 -28.17 18.59 25.35
CA LYS A 1109 -26.83 18.60 25.97
C LYS A 1109 -26.70 17.45 26.97
N THR A 1110 -26.09 16.37 26.49
CA THR A 1110 -25.79 15.14 27.23
C THR A 1110 -24.28 15.03 27.46
N TRP A 1111 -23.88 14.69 28.68
CA TRP A 1111 -22.51 14.31 29.03
C TRP A 1111 -22.49 12.81 29.34
N ASP A 1112 -21.93 12.02 28.42
CA ASP A 1112 -21.63 10.61 28.63
C ASP A 1112 -20.26 10.48 29.32
N ALA A 1113 -20.18 9.68 30.37
CA ALA A 1113 -18.97 9.46 31.16
C ALA A 1113 -17.90 8.58 30.47
N LYS A 1114 -18.30 7.73 29.53
CA LYS A 1114 -17.44 6.89 28.70
C LYS A 1114 -16.91 7.68 27.51
N ASP A 1115 -17.79 8.38 26.79
CA ASP A 1115 -17.37 9.18 25.61
C ASP A 1115 -16.59 10.45 26.04
N GLY A 1116 -16.85 10.95 27.25
CA GLY A 1116 -16.09 12.01 27.89
C GLY A 1116 -14.75 11.58 28.52
N PHE A 1117 -14.39 10.29 28.47
CA PHE A 1117 -13.18 9.76 29.11
C PHE A 1117 -11.90 10.06 28.32
N GLY A 1118 -10.84 10.45 29.02
CA GLY A 1118 -9.52 10.68 28.44
C GLY A 1118 -8.48 11.13 29.47
N GLY A 1119 -7.23 11.18 29.04
CA GLY A 1119 -6.10 11.69 29.82
C GLY A 1119 -6.04 13.22 29.89
N PRO A 1120 -4.92 13.78 30.37
CA PRO A 1120 -4.68 15.22 30.30
C PRO A 1120 -4.77 15.68 28.84
N ARG A 1121 -5.67 16.62 28.55
CA ARG A 1121 -5.64 17.37 27.30
C ARG A 1121 -4.82 18.63 27.55
N GLU A 1122 -3.63 18.71 26.95
CA GLU A 1122 -3.03 20.03 26.73
C GLU A 1122 -3.93 20.80 25.78
N THR A 1123 -4.79 21.68 26.30
CA THR A 1123 -5.47 22.67 25.49
C THR A 1123 -4.42 23.62 24.94
N PRO A 1124 -4.15 23.64 23.62
CA PRO A 1124 -3.11 24.49 23.07
C PRO A 1124 -3.47 25.95 23.36
N LYS A 1125 -2.51 26.73 23.87
CA LYS A 1125 -2.73 28.17 24.05
C LYS A 1125 -3.22 28.77 22.72
N PRO A 1126 -4.40 29.44 22.71
CA PRO A 1126 -4.94 30.06 21.53
C PRO A 1126 -3.90 30.97 20.86
N LEU A 1127 -3.94 31.06 19.53
CA LEU A 1127 -3.08 31.95 18.78
C LEU A 1127 -3.29 33.40 19.25
N ASP A 1128 -2.22 34.16 19.45
CA ASP A 1128 -2.32 35.61 19.65
C ASP A 1128 -2.74 36.35 18.35
N ALA A 1129 -3.07 37.64 18.42
CA ALA A 1129 -3.54 38.39 17.25
C ALA A 1129 -2.55 38.40 16.06
N TRP A 1130 -1.25 38.32 16.32
CA TRP A 1130 -0.19 38.24 15.32
C TRP A 1130 0.03 36.82 14.81
N GLU A 1131 -0.06 35.81 15.69
CA GLU A 1131 -0.05 34.41 15.28
C GLU A 1131 -1.28 34.05 14.42
N LYS A 1132 -2.46 34.56 14.77
CA LYS A 1132 -3.68 34.45 13.95
C LYS A 1132 -3.51 35.13 12.60
N PHE A 1133 -2.96 36.34 12.56
CA PHE A 1133 -2.77 37.06 11.31
C PHE A 1133 -1.71 36.38 10.42
N ALA A 1134 -0.62 35.87 11.01
CA ALA A 1134 0.33 35.01 10.32
C ALA A 1134 -0.36 33.76 9.76
N GLN A 1135 -1.27 33.10 10.51
CA GLN A 1135 -2.06 31.98 10.00
C GLN A 1135 -2.94 32.39 8.81
N VAL A 1136 -3.61 33.55 8.84
CA VAL A 1136 -4.42 34.05 7.71
C VAL A 1136 -3.60 34.19 6.43
N LEU A 1137 -2.35 34.66 6.53
CA LEU A 1137 -1.44 34.71 5.36
C LEU A 1137 -1.05 33.29 4.88
N LEU A 1138 -0.87 32.34 5.80
CA LEU A 1138 -0.60 30.93 5.46
C LEU A 1138 -1.82 30.15 4.94
N LEU A 1139 -3.01 30.76 4.95
CA LEU A 1139 -4.28 30.19 4.45
C LEU A 1139 -4.70 30.71 3.08
N SER A 1140 -3.93 31.62 2.47
CA SER A 1140 -4.38 32.36 1.29
C SER A 1140 -4.19 31.62 -0.03
N ASN A 1141 -5.00 31.98 -1.02
CA ASN A 1141 -4.80 31.55 -2.40
C ASN A 1141 -3.45 32.01 -2.97
N GLU A 1142 -2.92 33.17 -2.54
CA GLU A 1142 -1.61 33.67 -3.01
C GLU A 1142 -0.45 32.81 -2.49
N LEU A 1143 -0.58 32.19 -1.30
CA LEU A 1143 0.33 31.14 -0.89
C LEU A 1143 0.10 29.85 -1.68
N MET A 1144 -1.15 29.37 -1.72
CA MET A 1144 -1.49 28.02 -2.21
C MET A 1144 -1.40 27.84 -3.73
N PHE A 1145 -1.34 28.93 -4.50
CA PHE A 1145 -1.29 28.91 -5.96
C PHE A 1145 -0.09 29.69 -6.53
N VAL A 1146 0.22 29.33 -7.77
CA VAL A 1146 1.11 30.04 -8.68
C VAL A 1146 0.22 30.64 -9.79
N ASP A 1147 0.38 31.95 -9.98
CA ASP A 1147 -0.34 32.85 -10.93
C ASP A 1147 -1.80 33.23 -10.65
#